data_AF-A0A1X0B3B4-F1
#
_entry.id   AF-A0A1X0B3B4-F1
#
_cell.length_a   1.000
_cell.length_b   1.000
_cell.length_c   1.000
_cell.angle_alpha   90.00
_cell.angle_beta   90.00
_cell.angle_gamma   90.00
#
_symmetry.space_group_name_H-M   'P 1'
#
loop_
_entity.id
_entity.type
_entity.pdbx_description
1 polymer ?
#
loop_
_entity_poly.entity_id
_entity_poly.type
_entity_poly.pdbx_seq_one_letter_code
_entity_poly.pdbx_strand_id
1 'polypeptide(L)'
;MGLLDAFNETWSQARETFGQGTPEDGSKFDGSSRLLQMKSSVEAAAPDSRWQGTASDAYAAANKEHAQVYGKLADLDKRMAAEVTNAANVVTTGRQNLDTVKSWVTRMAATIPDTDADERDRKLLPIVNKGVSQLSDIIQKSTNDMTDIRGRVQGIKGEYDALTNQKFAPGEKGPGEKKEEKGNKKDDKPERLGAWQDRGNGELKPEDMEGLVRDALNGNQEAASKVDGILNGIDAQKLGPNSKAHPLSPVEAELVGQMQAQMKPMSMDDLKAAREKLGPHKGILANAMQIMSDPDVTYPRHDGDGPQVVTPGQIPNDGVLPGDTGALPDGVQATLNQRGDFLGPTAPSVGYPGSQVDLEAGERANAAQNLKSLADIVGDGDPKFQQGSQLDREMMSNAKEWLNAQEGPRGAQGHWGDDVVQRVFETAGRDTIVDHDLLTTDKDFVHDVLTHEWKDDGKSARTLTDWIGGAAHSDDPAVNARAGETASALADYLGDPANKGTLLDINTGTQQNVSLGKLNPELTQSLAQAISPYVDDMAGRNLDGTLGWTPKDSSADLSYPHAVQVMGVLGTDDTAAKILDAQSASVQSAYINEYANSVINSGGQFADSHAMEAAGRLKGISDEGAFMAVSDTESDATKARQAAWDRMARNYDAAKDLVGAVPYVNTALSVEATLMKDAILGPRPDSAVPGHTPIESSLGMRSALASAFIANNIGNQLDIERLTGFDINHDGQIDIPPESLTDRNRVDYVNALNNYFSHVDRAISDPFADYDKAYRDVLH
;
A
#
# COMPACT_ATOMS: atom_id res chain seq x y z
N MET A 1 16.41 -5.44 -47.55
CA MET A 1 17.69 -5.39 -46.81
C MET A 1 17.92 -6.76 -46.23
N GLY A 2 19.13 -7.31 -46.34
CA GLY A 2 19.45 -8.61 -45.75
C GLY A 2 19.74 -8.51 -44.24
N LEU A 3 19.68 -9.62 -43.52
CA LEU A 3 19.96 -9.68 -42.07
C LEU A 3 21.33 -9.09 -41.68
N LEU A 4 22.34 -9.21 -42.57
CA LEU A 4 23.66 -8.63 -42.36
C LEU A 4 23.69 -7.10 -42.55
N ASP A 5 22.86 -6.57 -43.44
CA ASP A 5 22.76 -5.13 -43.64
C ASP A 5 22.14 -4.48 -42.39
N ALA A 6 21.08 -5.10 -41.87
CA ALA A 6 20.44 -4.68 -40.62
C ALA A 6 21.43 -4.72 -39.43
N PHE A 7 22.19 -5.81 -39.28
CA PHE A 7 23.24 -5.88 -38.26
C PHE A 7 24.30 -4.77 -38.41
N ASN A 8 24.77 -4.51 -39.64
CA ASN A 8 25.77 -3.49 -39.90
C ASN A 8 25.26 -2.09 -39.58
N GLU A 9 23.97 -1.82 -39.82
CA GLU A 9 23.31 -0.58 -39.45
C GLU A 9 23.22 -0.43 -37.93
N THR A 10 22.76 -1.46 -37.21
CA THR A 10 22.72 -1.48 -35.74
C THR A 10 24.11 -1.29 -35.14
N TRP A 11 25.13 -1.95 -35.68
CA TRP A 11 26.52 -1.73 -35.27
C TRP A 11 26.98 -0.29 -35.52
N SER A 12 26.59 0.32 -36.64
CA SER A 12 26.97 1.69 -36.97
C SER A 12 26.39 2.67 -35.96
N GLN A 13 25.09 2.53 -35.66
CA GLN A 13 24.39 3.32 -34.65
C GLN A 13 25.03 3.13 -33.26
N ALA A 14 25.27 1.87 -32.86
CA ALA A 14 25.96 1.54 -31.62
C ALA A 14 27.35 2.20 -31.54
N ARG A 15 28.09 2.25 -32.64
CA ARG A 15 29.42 2.88 -32.68
C ARG A 15 29.36 4.40 -32.63
N GLU A 16 28.30 5.01 -33.17
CA GLU A 16 28.09 6.46 -33.13
C GLU A 16 27.84 6.99 -31.71
N THR A 17 27.26 6.19 -30.80
CA THR A 17 27.06 6.58 -29.40
C THR A 17 28.38 6.83 -28.65
N PHE A 18 29.45 6.17 -29.08
CA PHE A 18 30.81 6.41 -28.58
C PHE A 18 31.47 7.65 -29.18
N GLY A 19 30.78 8.39 -30.06
CA GLY A 19 31.30 9.57 -30.76
C GLY A 19 32.30 9.25 -31.88
N GLN A 20 32.87 10.29 -32.48
CA GLN A 20 33.87 10.20 -33.56
C GLN A 20 35.19 10.87 -33.15
N GLY A 21 36.29 10.51 -33.81
CA GLY A 21 37.63 11.06 -33.54
C GLY A 21 38.35 10.45 -32.33
N THR A 22 39.61 10.82 -32.08
CA THR A 22 40.38 10.32 -30.93
C THR A 22 39.89 10.99 -29.65
N PRO A 23 39.44 10.24 -28.62
CA PRO A 23 39.08 10.81 -27.33
C PRO A 23 40.28 11.56 -26.72
N GLU A 24 40.04 12.76 -26.20
CA GLU A 24 41.09 13.52 -25.53
C GLU A 24 41.34 12.93 -24.13
N ASP A 25 42.62 12.72 -23.77
CA ASP A 25 42.98 12.30 -22.42
C ASP A 25 42.93 13.47 -21.43
N GLY A 26 43.11 13.15 -20.14
CA GLY A 26 43.02 14.15 -19.09
C GLY A 26 44.28 14.99 -18.88
N SER A 27 45.35 14.82 -19.66
CA SER A 27 46.63 15.51 -19.42
C SER A 27 46.51 17.04 -19.38
N LYS A 28 45.56 17.61 -20.15
CA LYS A 28 45.26 19.05 -20.15
C LYS A 28 44.65 19.58 -18.84
N PHE A 29 44.18 18.70 -17.97
CA PHE A 29 43.59 19.03 -16.67
C PHE A 29 44.58 18.82 -15.51
N ASP A 30 45.81 18.38 -15.77
CA ASP A 30 46.85 18.23 -14.73
C ASP A 30 47.66 19.53 -14.57
N GLY A 31 47.17 20.45 -13.73
CA GLY A 31 47.87 21.66 -13.31
C GLY A 31 48.81 21.46 -12.11
N SER A 32 48.97 20.22 -11.62
CA SER A 32 49.58 19.91 -10.33
C SER A 32 51.01 20.44 -10.20
N SER A 33 51.80 20.39 -11.27
CA SER A 33 53.19 20.86 -11.28
C SER A 33 53.32 22.36 -10.94
N ARG A 34 52.43 23.19 -11.49
CA ARG A 34 52.38 24.63 -11.21
C ARG A 34 51.92 24.89 -9.77
N LEU A 35 50.93 24.16 -9.31
CA LEU A 35 50.41 24.28 -7.94
C LEU A 35 51.47 23.88 -6.90
N LEU A 36 52.25 22.82 -7.15
CA LEU A 36 53.37 22.42 -6.30
C LEU A 36 54.51 23.46 -6.30
N GLN A 37 54.76 24.15 -7.42
CA GLN A 37 55.69 25.28 -7.45
C GLN A 37 55.19 26.47 -6.62
N MET A 38 53.88 26.77 -6.69
CA MET A 38 53.26 27.82 -5.86
C MET A 38 53.34 27.47 -4.38
N LYS A 39 53.08 26.20 -4.01
CA LYS A 39 53.29 25.68 -2.66
C LYS A 39 54.71 25.94 -2.17
N SER A 40 55.71 25.51 -2.94
CA SER A 40 57.13 25.70 -2.58
C SER A 40 57.50 27.18 -2.45
N SER A 41 56.95 28.04 -3.31
CA SER A 41 57.20 29.49 -3.27
C SER A 41 56.64 30.12 -1.99
N VAL A 42 55.44 29.72 -1.55
CA VAL A 42 54.84 30.20 -0.31
C VAL A 42 55.57 29.66 0.92
N GLU A 43 55.97 28.39 0.92
CA GLU A 43 56.77 27.80 2.00
C GLU A 43 58.12 28.53 2.16
N ALA A 44 58.77 28.88 1.05
CA ALA A 44 60.03 29.64 1.05
C ALA A 44 59.88 31.09 1.55
N ALA A 45 58.67 31.65 1.48
CA ALA A 45 58.37 32.99 1.94
C ALA A 45 58.07 33.06 3.45
N ALA A 46 58.21 31.96 4.20
CA ALA A 46 57.99 31.95 5.65
C ALA A 46 58.91 32.95 6.39
N PRO A 47 58.45 33.55 7.50
CA PRO A 47 59.26 34.45 8.30
C PRO A 47 60.55 33.78 8.81
N ASP A 48 61.66 34.49 8.77
CA ASP A 48 62.95 34.04 9.29
C ASP A 48 63.29 34.71 10.64
N SER A 49 64.49 34.44 11.16
CA SER A 49 64.93 34.98 12.45
C SER A 49 65.00 36.52 12.51
N ARG A 50 64.86 37.23 11.39
CA ARG A 50 64.86 38.70 11.32
C ARG A 50 63.48 39.30 11.53
N TRP A 51 62.39 38.53 11.40
CA TRP A 51 61.01 38.99 11.59
C TRP A 51 60.29 38.11 12.62
N GLN A 52 60.11 38.66 13.83
CA GLN A 52 59.51 37.96 14.96
C GLN A 52 58.40 38.81 15.60
N GLY A 53 57.34 38.16 16.09
CA GLY A 53 56.19 38.79 16.74
C GLY A 53 54.85 38.21 16.27
N THR A 54 53.74 38.66 16.85
CA THR A 54 52.41 38.13 16.53
C THR A 54 52.03 38.24 15.06
N ALA A 55 52.51 39.28 14.36
CA ALA A 55 52.30 39.45 12.93
C ALA A 55 53.09 38.45 12.08
N SER A 56 54.33 38.11 12.46
CA SER A 56 55.09 37.06 11.76
C SER A 56 54.47 35.69 12.01
N ASP A 57 53.97 35.42 13.22
CA ASP A 57 53.31 34.15 13.54
C ASP A 57 52.01 33.96 12.75
N ALA A 58 51.19 35.01 12.63
CA ALA A 58 49.98 35.01 11.82
C ALA A 58 50.30 34.81 10.32
N TYR A 59 51.36 35.46 9.82
CA TYR A 59 51.82 35.28 8.45
C TYR A 59 52.35 33.87 8.19
N ALA A 60 53.11 33.29 9.13
CA ALA A 60 53.60 31.91 9.05
C ALA A 60 52.44 30.90 9.02
N ALA A 61 51.40 31.13 9.82
CA ALA A 61 50.18 30.32 9.81
C ALA A 61 49.45 30.40 8.46
N ALA A 62 49.22 31.61 7.94
CA ALA A 62 48.59 31.80 6.63
C ALA A 62 49.41 31.19 5.49
N ASN A 63 50.75 31.33 5.51
CA ASN A 63 51.63 30.66 4.54
C ASN A 63 51.48 29.14 4.57
N LYS A 64 51.38 28.54 5.77
CA LYS A 64 51.19 27.10 5.92
C LYS A 64 49.83 26.65 5.37
N GLU A 65 48.77 27.41 5.61
CA GLU A 65 47.44 27.14 5.06
C GLU A 65 47.42 27.25 3.53
N HIS A 66 48.00 28.32 2.96
CA HIS A 66 48.17 28.46 1.52
C HIS A 66 48.94 27.28 0.90
N ALA A 67 50.06 26.87 1.52
CA ALA A 67 50.84 25.73 1.07
C ALA A 67 50.04 24.41 1.09
N GLN A 68 49.17 24.22 2.09
CA GLN A 68 48.27 23.08 2.17
C GLN A 68 47.20 23.11 1.07
N VAL A 69 46.60 24.28 0.81
CA VAL A 69 45.60 24.45 -0.28
C VAL A 69 46.21 24.10 -1.63
N TYR A 70 47.37 24.67 -1.96
CA TYR A 70 48.06 24.35 -3.21
C TYR A 70 48.39 22.86 -3.35
N GLY A 71 48.77 22.21 -2.23
CA GLY A 71 48.99 20.77 -2.21
C GLY A 71 47.72 19.95 -2.49
N LYS A 72 46.59 20.34 -1.90
CA LYS A 72 45.30 19.66 -2.12
C LYS A 72 44.78 19.87 -3.54
N LEU A 73 44.84 21.11 -4.06
CA LEU A 73 44.47 21.40 -5.44
C LEU A 73 45.32 20.58 -6.43
N ALA A 74 46.63 20.44 -6.16
CA ALA A 74 47.51 19.64 -7.02
C ALA A 74 47.12 18.16 -7.08
N ASP A 75 46.66 17.58 -5.95
CA ASP A 75 46.17 16.20 -5.91
C ASP A 75 44.84 16.05 -6.67
N LEU A 76 43.91 16.99 -6.47
CA LEU A 76 42.62 17.00 -7.15
C LEU A 76 42.76 17.15 -8.67
N ASP A 77 43.67 18.01 -9.15
CA ASP A 77 43.96 18.19 -10.59
C ASP A 77 44.42 16.86 -11.19
N LYS A 78 45.33 16.17 -10.50
CA LYS A 78 45.86 14.89 -10.95
C LYS A 78 44.79 13.80 -10.98
N ARG A 79 43.90 13.75 -9.98
CA ARG A 79 42.77 12.80 -9.93
C ARG A 79 41.74 13.09 -11.02
N MET A 80 41.41 14.36 -11.26
CA MET A 80 40.52 14.76 -12.36
C MET A 80 41.10 14.36 -13.71
N ALA A 81 42.39 14.62 -13.94
CA ALA A 81 43.08 14.18 -15.16
C ALA A 81 43.05 12.66 -15.34
N ALA A 82 43.20 11.89 -14.26
CA ALA A 82 43.10 10.44 -14.33
C ALA A 82 41.68 9.97 -14.75
N GLU A 83 40.62 10.56 -14.20
CA GLU A 83 39.25 10.16 -14.53
C GLU A 83 38.84 10.53 -15.96
N VAL A 84 39.28 11.69 -16.47
CA VAL A 84 39.08 12.04 -17.89
C VAL A 84 39.80 11.03 -18.79
N THR A 85 41.01 10.60 -18.40
CA THR A 85 41.75 9.55 -19.12
C THR A 85 41.01 8.21 -19.07
N ASN A 86 40.42 7.85 -17.94
CA ASN A 86 39.59 6.64 -17.82
C ASN A 86 38.37 6.69 -18.74
N ALA A 87 37.68 7.83 -18.84
CA ALA A 87 36.55 8.01 -19.76
C ALA A 87 36.98 7.83 -21.23
N ALA A 88 38.12 8.42 -21.62
CA ALA A 88 38.71 8.24 -22.94
C ALA A 88 39.03 6.76 -23.24
N ASN A 89 39.50 6.02 -22.24
CA ASN A 89 39.76 4.58 -22.36
C ASN A 89 38.49 3.77 -22.54
N VAL A 90 37.43 4.03 -21.77
CA VAL A 90 36.12 3.35 -21.93
C VAL A 90 35.61 3.54 -23.35
N VAL A 91 35.68 4.76 -23.88
CA VAL A 91 35.26 5.05 -25.26
C VAL A 91 36.09 4.28 -26.28
N THR A 92 37.41 4.28 -26.11
CA THR A 92 38.34 3.62 -27.03
C THR A 92 38.14 2.10 -27.03
N THR A 93 38.05 1.49 -25.85
CA THR A 93 37.84 0.05 -25.68
C THR A 93 36.46 -0.37 -26.16
N GLY A 94 35.41 0.40 -25.88
CA GLY A 94 34.07 0.15 -26.39
C GLY A 94 34.04 0.06 -27.91
N ARG A 95 34.62 1.05 -28.61
CA ARG A 95 34.74 1.03 -30.07
C ARG A 95 35.52 -0.19 -30.59
N GLN A 96 36.66 -0.53 -29.98
CA GLN A 96 37.45 -1.71 -30.37
C GLN A 96 36.66 -3.02 -30.20
N ASN A 97 35.87 -3.12 -29.14
CA ASN A 97 35.02 -4.28 -28.89
C ASN A 97 33.88 -4.37 -29.93
N LEU A 98 33.22 -3.25 -30.25
CA LEU A 98 32.21 -3.20 -31.30
C LEU A 98 32.80 -3.62 -32.66
N ASP A 99 33.98 -3.10 -33.02
CA ASP A 99 34.70 -3.45 -34.26
C ASP A 99 35.05 -4.96 -34.29
N THR A 100 35.39 -5.54 -33.14
CA THR A 100 35.67 -6.98 -32.97
C THR A 100 34.41 -7.81 -33.21
N VAL A 101 33.26 -7.42 -32.65
CA VAL A 101 31.97 -8.10 -32.86
C VAL A 101 31.56 -8.05 -34.33
N LYS A 102 31.66 -6.89 -34.99
CA LYS A 102 31.37 -6.79 -36.42
C LYS A 102 32.27 -7.68 -37.27
N SER A 103 33.56 -7.72 -36.96
CA SER A 103 34.52 -8.60 -37.64
C SER A 103 34.17 -10.08 -37.44
N TRP A 104 33.73 -10.46 -36.24
CA TRP A 104 33.27 -11.81 -35.94
C TRP A 104 32.01 -12.17 -36.74
N VAL A 105 30.96 -11.33 -36.72
CA VAL A 105 29.73 -11.57 -37.49
C VAL A 105 30.03 -11.69 -38.99
N THR A 106 30.83 -10.78 -39.54
CA THR A 106 31.20 -10.78 -40.96
C THR A 106 31.95 -12.06 -41.33
N ARG A 107 32.88 -12.52 -40.47
CA ARG A 107 33.63 -13.76 -40.70
C ARG A 107 32.73 -14.99 -40.63
N MET A 108 31.87 -15.07 -39.62
CA MET A 108 30.93 -16.18 -39.46
C MET A 108 29.95 -16.24 -40.63
N ALA A 109 29.43 -15.10 -41.07
CA ALA A 109 28.58 -14.99 -42.24
C ALA A 109 29.26 -15.49 -43.53
N ALA A 110 30.55 -15.22 -43.71
CA ALA A 110 31.33 -15.69 -44.85
C ALA A 110 31.58 -17.21 -44.85
N THR A 111 31.37 -17.91 -43.73
CA THR A 111 31.48 -19.38 -43.66
C THR A 111 30.23 -20.11 -44.13
N ILE A 112 29.11 -19.39 -44.33
CA ILE A 112 27.86 -19.98 -44.81
C ILE A 112 27.99 -20.20 -46.33
N PRO A 113 27.80 -21.44 -46.82
CA PRO A 113 27.86 -21.73 -48.25
C PRO A 113 26.81 -20.94 -49.04
N ASP A 114 27.08 -20.72 -50.32
CA ASP A 114 26.14 -20.04 -51.22
C ASP A 114 24.96 -20.99 -51.53
N THR A 115 23.94 -20.96 -50.67
CA THR A 115 22.68 -21.71 -50.76
C THR A 115 21.53 -20.79 -51.18
N ASP A 116 20.33 -21.33 -51.33
CA ASP A 116 19.12 -20.53 -51.51
C ASP A 116 18.98 -19.46 -50.40
N ALA A 117 18.37 -18.31 -50.74
CA ALA A 117 18.32 -17.13 -49.89
C ALA A 117 17.64 -17.42 -48.53
N ASP A 118 16.57 -18.21 -48.51
CA ASP A 118 15.84 -18.54 -47.28
C ASP A 118 16.67 -19.44 -46.34
N GLU A 119 17.45 -20.35 -46.91
CA GLU A 119 18.34 -21.23 -46.14
C GLU A 119 19.54 -20.46 -45.59
N ARG A 120 20.05 -19.51 -46.37
CA ARG A 120 21.14 -18.61 -45.97
C ARG A 120 20.71 -17.71 -44.81
N ASP A 121 19.51 -17.13 -44.88
CA ASP A 121 18.99 -16.25 -43.82
C ASP A 121 18.71 -17.03 -42.52
N ARG A 122 18.16 -18.26 -42.60
CA ARG A 122 18.00 -19.14 -41.41
C ARG A 122 19.34 -19.44 -40.73
N LYS A 123 20.41 -19.62 -41.49
CA LYS A 123 21.76 -19.88 -40.97
C LYS A 123 22.45 -18.61 -40.44
N LEU A 124 22.14 -17.45 -41.00
CA LEU A 124 22.67 -16.15 -40.55
C LEU A 124 22.02 -15.67 -39.25
N LEU A 125 20.74 -15.95 -39.06
CA LEU A 125 19.95 -15.46 -37.92
C LEU A 125 20.61 -15.71 -36.55
N PRO A 126 21.08 -16.92 -36.18
CA PRO A 126 21.71 -17.12 -34.88
C PRO A 126 23.05 -16.38 -34.72
N ILE A 127 23.79 -16.17 -35.81
CA ILE A 127 25.06 -15.41 -35.80
C ILE A 127 24.76 -13.93 -35.58
N VAL A 128 23.77 -13.38 -36.29
CA VAL A 128 23.34 -11.99 -36.17
C VAL A 128 22.78 -11.72 -34.77
N ASN A 129 21.91 -12.58 -34.24
CA ASN A 129 21.34 -12.43 -32.90
C ASN A 129 22.43 -12.41 -31.82
N LYS A 130 23.41 -13.31 -31.92
CA LYS A 130 24.56 -13.30 -31.01
C LYS A 130 25.40 -12.02 -31.17
N GLY A 131 25.58 -11.55 -32.41
CA GLY A 131 26.25 -10.28 -32.68
C GLY A 131 25.55 -9.11 -32.01
N VAL A 132 24.23 -8.95 -32.21
CA VAL A 132 23.42 -7.88 -31.61
C VAL A 132 23.47 -7.93 -30.09
N SER A 133 23.33 -9.12 -29.49
CA SER A 133 23.46 -9.31 -28.04
C SER A 133 24.82 -8.83 -27.52
N GLN A 134 25.92 -9.18 -28.20
CA GLN A 134 27.26 -8.71 -27.82
C GLN A 134 27.43 -7.19 -27.99
N LEU A 135 26.80 -6.57 -29.00
CA LEU A 135 26.80 -5.10 -29.13
C LEU A 135 26.10 -4.46 -27.93
N SER A 136 24.94 -4.99 -27.53
CA SER A 136 24.20 -4.51 -26.37
C SER A 136 25.02 -4.60 -25.09
N ASP A 137 25.66 -5.75 -24.83
CA ASP A 137 26.51 -5.98 -23.65
C ASP A 137 27.65 -4.95 -23.57
N ILE A 138 28.27 -4.61 -24.71
CA ILE A 138 29.36 -3.62 -24.78
C ILE A 138 28.85 -2.22 -24.45
N ILE A 139 27.70 -1.83 -24.98
CA ILE A 139 27.09 -0.51 -24.71
C ILE A 139 26.71 -0.42 -23.24
N GLN A 140 26.05 -1.45 -22.70
CA GLN A 140 25.63 -1.46 -21.29
C GLN A 140 26.83 -1.36 -20.36
N LYS A 141 27.85 -2.19 -20.58
CA LYS A 141 29.09 -2.14 -19.77
C LYS A 141 29.75 -0.77 -19.84
N SER A 142 29.88 -0.21 -21.04
CA SER A 142 30.52 1.10 -21.21
C SER A 142 29.71 2.22 -20.58
N THR A 143 28.38 2.12 -20.57
CA THR A 143 27.48 3.07 -19.90
C THR A 143 27.63 3.01 -18.38
N ASN A 144 27.74 1.81 -17.82
CA ASN A 144 28.00 1.61 -16.40
C ASN A 144 29.38 2.18 -16.01
N ASP A 145 30.43 1.83 -16.76
CA ASP A 145 31.79 2.35 -16.52
C ASP A 145 31.83 3.89 -16.58
N MET A 146 31.11 4.51 -17.53
CA MET A 146 31.00 5.97 -17.63
C MET A 146 30.19 6.61 -16.49
N THR A 147 29.20 5.91 -15.97
CA THR A 147 28.39 6.37 -14.81
C THR A 147 29.24 6.35 -13.54
N ASP A 148 30.04 5.31 -13.34
CA ASP A 148 30.98 5.23 -12.21
C ASP A 148 32.02 6.35 -12.26
N ILE A 149 32.56 6.63 -13.47
CA ILE A 149 33.47 7.77 -13.68
C ILE A 149 32.79 9.09 -13.33
N ARG A 150 31.53 9.29 -13.76
CA ARG A 150 30.75 10.49 -13.41
C ARG A 150 30.64 10.67 -11.91
N GLY A 151 30.32 9.61 -11.16
CA GLY A 151 30.23 9.65 -9.70
C GLY A 151 31.56 10.07 -9.05
N ARG A 152 32.69 9.52 -9.51
CA ARG A 152 34.03 9.92 -9.03
C ARG A 152 34.37 11.37 -9.37
N VAL A 153 34.02 11.84 -10.57
CA VAL A 153 34.20 13.24 -10.98
C VAL A 153 33.37 14.19 -10.12
N GLN A 154 32.12 13.83 -9.78
CA GLN A 154 31.28 14.61 -8.87
C GLN A 154 31.86 14.66 -7.46
N GLY A 155 32.40 13.55 -6.95
CA GLY A 155 33.13 13.53 -5.67
C GLY A 155 34.34 14.47 -5.67
N ILE A 156 35.16 14.43 -6.73
CA ILE A 156 36.29 15.35 -6.90
C ILE A 156 35.82 16.82 -6.95
N LYS A 157 34.69 17.10 -7.63
CA LYS A 157 34.08 18.45 -7.63
C LYS A 157 33.71 18.90 -6.21
N GLY A 158 33.09 18.03 -5.41
CA GLY A 158 32.78 18.36 -4.01
C GLY A 158 34.02 18.69 -3.18
N GLU A 159 35.14 17.98 -3.42
CA GLU A 159 36.43 18.30 -2.80
C GLU A 159 37.01 19.64 -3.26
N TYR A 160 36.79 20.05 -4.52
CA TYR A 160 37.12 21.40 -5.01
C TYR A 160 36.30 22.48 -4.33
N ASP A 161 34.98 22.29 -4.24
CA ASP A 161 34.06 23.26 -3.64
C ASP A 161 34.35 23.44 -2.13
N ALA A 162 34.78 22.39 -1.44
CA ALA A 162 35.23 22.48 -0.04
C ALA A 162 36.46 23.39 0.15
N LEU A 163 37.28 23.60 -0.89
CA LEU A 163 38.47 24.45 -0.83
C LEU A 163 38.17 25.93 -1.05
N THR A 164 37.00 26.32 -1.58
CA THR A 164 36.67 27.73 -1.86
C THR A 164 36.33 28.53 -0.60
N ASN A 165 36.01 27.87 0.51
CA ASN A 165 35.52 28.50 1.75
C ASN A 165 36.58 28.61 2.87
N GLN A 166 37.88 28.53 2.55
CA GLN A 166 38.93 28.64 3.56
C GLN A 166 39.18 30.09 4.00
N LYS A 167 39.05 30.36 5.31
CA LYS A 167 39.48 31.62 5.93
C LYS A 167 40.95 31.53 6.31
N PHE A 168 41.78 32.42 5.75
CA PHE A 168 43.18 32.55 6.13
C PHE A 168 43.34 33.53 7.29
N ALA A 169 43.86 33.02 8.42
CA ALA A 169 44.14 33.72 9.69
C ALA A 169 42.93 34.30 10.51
N PRO A 170 43.07 34.47 11.85
CA PRO A 170 42.04 35.07 12.69
C PRO A 170 42.01 36.59 12.50
N GLY A 171 40.81 37.16 12.32
CA GLY A 171 40.59 38.60 12.28
C GLY A 171 41.11 39.32 13.54
N GLU A 172 41.63 40.52 13.34
CA GLU A 172 42.23 41.39 14.35
C GLU A 172 41.37 41.55 15.61
N LYS A 173 41.94 41.27 16.78
CA LYS A 173 41.47 41.84 18.06
C LYS A 173 42.45 42.90 18.52
N GLY A 174 41.96 44.14 18.63
CA GLY A 174 42.71 45.29 19.14
C GLY A 174 43.15 45.14 20.60
N PRO A 175 44.17 45.89 21.04
CA PRO A 175 44.88 45.64 22.29
C PRO A 175 44.16 46.26 23.48
N GLY A 176 43.76 45.44 24.46
CA GLY A 176 43.35 45.95 25.76
C GLY A 176 42.51 45.00 26.59
N GLU A 177 43.12 43.92 27.10
CA GLU A 177 42.88 43.41 28.46
C GLU A 177 43.88 42.28 28.78
N LYS A 178 44.61 42.43 29.89
CA LYS A 178 45.61 41.47 30.35
C LYS A 178 45.00 40.51 31.38
N LYS A 179 45.15 39.22 31.06
CA LYS A 179 45.56 38.07 31.89
C LYS A 179 44.91 37.86 33.27
N GLU A 180 44.19 36.74 33.37
CA GLU A 180 44.37 35.72 34.42
C GLU A 180 44.26 34.35 33.74
N GLU A 181 45.40 33.70 33.49
CA GLU A 181 45.97 32.55 34.21
C GLU A 181 45.56 31.18 33.65
N LYS A 182 46.61 30.42 33.33
CA LYS A 182 46.66 29.19 32.57
C LYS A 182 45.87 28.04 33.22
N GLY A 183 44.80 27.61 32.56
CA GLY A 183 44.33 26.23 32.58
C GLY A 183 44.63 25.58 31.23
N ASN A 184 45.57 24.65 31.22
CA ASN A 184 46.07 23.94 30.04
C ASN A 184 44.94 23.16 29.33
N LYS A 185 44.49 23.58 28.15
CA LYS A 185 43.80 22.70 27.19
C LYS A 185 44.33 22.96 25.79
N LYS A 186 44.88 21.90 25.20
CA LYS A 186 45.15 21.78 23.78
C LYS A 186 43.84 22.04 23.03
N ASP A 187 43.90 22.87 22.00
CA ASP A 187 42.84 22.95 20.98
C ASP A 187 42.91 21.68 20.11
N ASP A 188 42.41 20.58 20.67
CA ASP A 188 41.93 19.45 19.88
C ASP A 188 40.57 19.87 19.32
N LYS A 189 40.47 20.15 18.01
CA LYS A 189 39.18 20.09 17.32
C LYS A 189 38.83 18.60 17.23
N PRO A 190 37.81 18.09 17.93
CA PRO A 190 37.43 16.69 17.78
C PRO A 190 36.82 16.50 16.40
N GLU A 191 37.23 15.44 15.70
CA GLU A 191 36.46 14.84 14.62
C GLU A 191 35.06 14.50 15.16
N ARG A 192 34.02 15.23 14.75
CA ARG A 192 32.65 15.13 15.32
C ARG A 192 31.92 13.83 14.95
N LEU A 193 32.50 13.01 14.08
CA LEU A 193 31.90 11.74 13.62
C LEU A 193 31.80 10.67 14.73
N GLY A 194 32.63 10.75 15.78
CA GLY A 194 32.58 9.85 16.94
C GLY A 194 31.81 10.40 18.15
N ALA A 195 31.24 11.60 18.06
CA ALA A 195 30.67 12.30 19.22
C ALA A 195 29.51 11.53 19.88
N TRP A 196 28.77 10.74 19.11
CA TRP A 196 27.69 9.88 19.62
C TRP A 196 28.23 8.74 20.51
N GLN A 197 29.45 8.25 20.23
CA GLN A 197 30.10 7.17 20.99
C GLN A 197 30.52 7.67 22.38
N ASP A 198 31.00 8.91 22.47
CA ASP A 198 31.40 9.55 23.74
C ASP A 198 30.23 9.72 24.71
N ARG A 199 28.98 9.70 24.21
CA ARG A 199 27.79 9.81 25.05
C ARG A 199 27.40 8.49 25.70
N GLY A 200 27.79 7.34 25.15
CA GLY A 200 27.36 6.02 25.62
C GLY A 200 25.84 5.94 25.76
N ASN A 201 25.33 5.87 27.00
CA ASN A 201 23.90 5.84 27.32
C ASN A 201 23.29 7.23 27.63
N GLY A 202 24.05 8.31 27.44
CA GLY A 202 23.59 9.68 27.61
C GLY A 202 22.65 10.14 26.49
N GLU A 203 22.01 11.30 26.70
CA GLU A 203 21.06 11.89 25.76
C GLU A 203 21.75 12.29 24.44
N LEU A 204 21.27 11.71 23.34
CA LEU A 204 21.68 12.06 21.97
C LEU A 204 21.12 13.43 21.59
N LYS A 205 21.89 14.19 20.83
CA LYS A 205 21.53 15.51 20.31
C LYS A 205 21.57 15.51 18.78
N PRO A 206 20.95 16.50 18.11
CA PRO A 206 20.96 16.60 16.66
C PRO A 206 22.37 16.49 16.05
N GLU A 207 23.37 17.15 16.64
CA GLU A 207 24.75 17.11 16.13
C GLU A 207 25.44 15.74 16.18
N ASP A 208 24.85 14.74 16.85
CA ASP A 208 25.37 13.38 16.92
C ASP A 208 24.89 12.51 15.74
N MET A 209 23.83 12.93 15.03
CA MET A 209 23.11 12.09 14.06
C MET A 209 23.94 11.77 12.81
N GLU A 210 24.77 12.70 12.33
CA GLU A 210 25.62 12.47 11.14
C GLU A 210 26.54 11.25 11.34
N GLY A 211 27.29 11.24 12.45
CA GLY A 211 28.19 10.14 12.81
C GLY A 211 27.45 8.85 13.14
N LEU A 212 26.30 8.97 13.83
CA LEU A 212 25.48 7.83 14.21
C LEU A 212 24.91 7.09 12.98
N VAL A 213 24.32 7.84 12.04
CA VAL A 213 23.79 7.29 10.79
C VAL A 213 24.90 6.67 9.95
N ARG A 214 26.05 7.35 9.85
CA ARG A 214 27.20 6.85 9.10
C ARG A 214 27.69 5.52 9.63
N ASP A 215 27.82 5.39 10.95
CA ASP A 215 28.27 4.14 11.57
C ASP A 215 27.22 3.04 11.39
N ALA A 216 25.92 3.36 11.52
CA ALA A 216 24.82 2.42 11.32
C ALA A 216 24.80 1.86 9.88
N LEU A 217 24.82 2.72 8.86
CA LEU A 217 24.81 2.31 7.44
C LEU A 217 26.08 1.54 7.05
N ASN A 218 27.19 1.74 7.77
CA ASN A 218 28.42 0.95 7.61
C ASN A 218 28.43 -0.39 8.37
N GLY A 219 27.35 -0.72 9.09
CA GLY A 219 27.15 -2.01 9.75
C GLY A 219 27.48 -2.05 11.24
N ASN A 220 27.72 -0.91 11.89
CA ASN A 220 27.87 -0.85 13.34
C ASN A 220 26.52 -1.16 14.01
N GLN A 221 26.44 -2.29 14.71
CA GLN A 221 25.20 -2.77 15.33
C GLN A 221 24.73 -1.91 16.50
N GLU A 222 25.64 -1.29 17.26
CA GLU A 222 25.26 -0.37 18.34
C GLU A 222 24.65 0.92 17.78
N ALA A 223 25.27 1.46 16.73
CA ALA A 223 24.76 2.62 16.03
C ALA A 223 23.38 2.32 15.41
N ALA A 224 23.25 1.18 14.72
CA ALA A 224 22.00 0.72 14.16
C ALA A 224 20.91 0.59 15.23
N SER A 225 21.20 -0.05 16.36
CA SER A 225 20.24 -0.16 17.47
C SER A 225 19.78 1.19 18.03
N LYS A 226 20.66 2.20 18.09
CA LYS A 226 20.28 3.56 18.53
C LYS A 226 19.43 4.28 17.49
N VAL A 227 19.77 4.17 16.20
CA VAL A 227 18.95 4.71 15.10
C VAL A 227 17.56 4.07 15.13
N ASP A 228 17.48 2.75 15.24
CA ASP A 228 16.24 1.99 15.38
C ASP A 228 15.42 2.48 16.58
N GLY A 229 16.06 2.67 17.73
CA GLY A 229 15.42 3.18 18.95
C GLY A 229 14.83 4.58 18.77
N ILE A 230 15.51 5.48 18.06
CA ILE A 230 14.99 6.82 17.78
C ILE A 230 13.83 6.75 16.78
N LEU A 231 13.97 6.01 15.68
CA LEU A 231 12.90 5.83 14.70
C LEU A 231 11.65 5.23 15.36
N ASN A 232 11.80 4.23 16.22
CA ASN A 232 10.68 3.63 16.95
C ASN A 232 10.02 4.58 17.96
N GLY A 233 10.68 5.67 18.35
CA GLY A 233 10.10 6.74 19.15
C GLY A 233 9.21 7.71 18.36
N ILE A 234 9.23 7.63 17.03
CA ILE A 234 8.32 8.35 16.14
C ILE A 234 7.02 7.53 16.04
N ASP A 235 6.02 7.93 16.82
CA ASP A 235 4.68 7.32 16.76
C ASP A 235 3.86 7.81 15.56
N ALA A 236 2.76 7.13 15.27
CA ALA A 236 1.89 7.43 14.13
C ALA A 236 1.23 8.82 14.20
N GLN A 237 1.13 9.45 15.37
CA GLN A 237 0.58 10.82 15.45
C GLN A 237 1.55 11.84 14.85
N LYS A 238 2.85 11.54 14.82
CA LYS A 238 3.88 12.40 14.23
C LYS A 238 4.04 12.24 12.71
N LEU A 239 3.22 11.39 12.09
CA LEU A 239 3.29 11.02 10.68
C LEU A 239 1.97 11.34 9.98
N GLY A 240 2.00 11.31 8.65
CA GLY A 240 0.85 11.59 7.79
C GLY A 240 0.13 12.89 8.17
N PRO A 241 -1.19 12.96 7.99
CA PRO A 241 -1.97 14.19 8.24
C PRO A 241 -1.85 14.75 9.66
N ASN A 242 -1.53 13.91 10.66
CA ASN A 242 -1.44 14.29 12.07
C ASN A 242 -0.13 15.01 12.43
N SER A 243 0.92 14.82 11.61
CA SER A 243 2.26 15.38 11.83
C SER A 243 2.28 16.91 11.98
N LYS A 244 1.33 17.63 11.35
CA LYS A 244 1.20 19.10 11.49
C LYS A 244 0.91 19.54 12.92
N ALA A 245 0.15 18.75 13.67
CA ALA A 245 -0.14 18.99 15.08
C ALA A 245 0.93 18.39 16.01
N HIS A 246 1.66 17.39 15.52
CA HIS A 246 2.66 16.63 16.28
C HIS A 246 3.98 16.53 15.50
N PRO A 247 4.73 17.64 15.32
CA PRO A 247 5.94 17.61 14.53
C PRO A 247 7.02 16.71 15.17
N LEU A 248 7.94 16.22 14.33
CA LEU A 248 9.13 15.52 14.79
C LEU A 248 9.92 16.37 15.80
N SER A 249 10.48 15.73 16.82
CA SER A 249 11.44 16.40 17.71
C SER A 249 12.74 16.73 16.96
N PRO A 250 13.57 17.67 17.47
CA PRO A 250 14.81 18.04 16.78
C PRO A 250 15.78 16.87 16.52
N VAL A 251 15.81 15.86 17.41
CA VAL A 251 16.65 14.66 17.24
C VAL A 251 16.08 13.75 16.16
N GLU A 252 14.76 13.52 16.17
CA GLU A 252 14.08 12.71 15.15
C GLU A 252 14.20 13.34 13.76
N ALA A 253 13.94 14.65 13.65
CA ALA A 253 14.01 15.38 12.39
C ALA A 253 15.43 15.36 11.80
N GLU A 254 16.46 15.63 12.62
CA GLU A 254 17.86 15.58 12.16
C GLU A 254 18.29 14.15 11.79
N LEU A 255 17.81 13.13 12.52
CA LEU A 255 18.06 11.74 12.15
C LEU A 255 17.53 11.42 10.75
N VAL A 256 16.27 11.79 10.46
CA VAL A 256 15.66 11.60 9.14
C VAL A 256 16.45 12.37 8.07
N GLY A 257 16.84 13.61 8.36
CA GLY A 257 17.69 14.41 7.47
C GLY A 257 19.03 13.76 7.14
N GLN A 258 19.72 13.20 8.13
CA GLN A 258 21.00 12.53 7.94
C GLN A 258 20.86 11.18 7.22
N MET A 259 19.81 10.41 7.54
CA MET A 259 19.46 9.18 6.81
C MET A 259 19.21 9.50 5.34
N GLN A 260 18.40 10.51 5.04
CA GLN A 260 18.11 10.99 3.70
C GLN A 260 19.40 11.36 2.97
N ALA A 261 20.25 12.20 3.56
CA ALA A 261 21.47 12.68 2.93
C ALA A 261 22.49 11.57 2.60
N GLN A 262 22.67 10.63 3.53
CA GLN A 262 23.66 9.55 3.38
C GLN A 262 23.15 8.41 2.49
N MET A 263 21.84 8.21 2.43
CA MET A 263 21.23 7.24 1.51
C MET A 263 21.00 7.81 0.11
N LYS A 264 20.91 9.13 -0.06
CA LYS A 264 20.64 9.80 -1.34
C LYS A 264 21.47 9.25 -2.53
N PRO A 265 22.82 9.14 -2.45
CA PRO A 265 23.61 8.64 -3.57
C PRO A 265 23.59 7.11 -3.75
N MET A 266 22.91 6.36 -2.87
CA MET A 266 22.92 4.89 -2.90
C MET A 266 22.13 4.35 -4.10
N SER A 267 22.76 3.40 -4.81
CA SER A 267 22.08 2.55 -5.78
C SER A 267 21.23 1.47 -5.07
N MET A 268 20.42 0.72 -5.83
CA MET A 268 19.71 -0.44 -5.27
C MET A 268 20.67 -1.51 -4.73
N ASP A 269 21.85 -1.67 -5.33
CA ASP A 269 22.86 -2.62 -4.85
C ASP A 269 23.53 -2.14 -3.56
N ASP A 270 23.76 -0.83 -3.42
CA ASP A 270 24.27 -0.24 -2.18
C ASP A 270 23.25 -0.40 -1.05
N LEU A 271 21.95 -0.21 -1.33
CA LEU A 271 20.88 -0.41 -0.35
C LEU A 271 20.77 -1.87 0.08
N LYS A 272 20.91 -2.83 -0.86
CA LYS A 272 20.97 -4.25 -0.52
C LYS A 272 22.19 -4.57 0.36
N ALA A 273 23.35 -4.03 0.03
CA ALA A 273 24.56 -4.21 0.84
C ALA A 273 24.40 -3.59 2.25
N ALA A 274 23.76 -2.42 2.37
CA ALA A 274 23.45 -1.80 3.65
C ALA A 274 22.46 -2.65 4.46
N ARG A 275 21.40 -3.14 3.81
CA ARG A 275 20.39 -4.04 4.39
C ARG A 275 21.03 -5.28 5.00
N GLU A 276 21.97 -5.93 4.29
CA GLU A 276 22.72 -7.09 4.80
C GLU A 276 23.58 -6.75 6.02
N LYS A 277 24.31 -5.63 5.97
CA LYS A 277 25.17 -5.17 7.07
C LYS A 277 24.38 -4.80 8.33
N LEU A 278 23.17 -4.26 8.17
CA LEU A 278 22.29 -3.89 9.28
C LEU A 278 21.70 -5.10 10.01
N GLY A 279 21.65 -6.28 9.37
CA GLY A 279 21.21 -7.53 10.00
C GLY A 279 19.82 -7.39 10.64
N PRO A 280 19.67 -7.63 11.96
CA PRO A 280 18.40 -7.46 12.67
C PRO A 280 17.77 -6.06 12.55
N HIS A 281 18.57 -5.02 12.30
CA HIS A 281 18.13 -3.63 12.22
C HIS A 281 17.84 -3.14 10.78
N LYS A 282 17.74 -4.07 9.81
CA LYS A 282 17.50 -3.75 8.39
C LYS A 282 16.26 -2.91 8.12
N GLY A 283 15.24 -2.97 8.99
CA GLY A 283 14.01 -2.18 8.90
C GLY A 283 14.24 -0.66 8.97
N ILE A 284 15.38 -0.20 9.52
CA ILE A 284 15.76 1.22 9.55
C ILE A 284 15.73 1.86 8.15
N LEU A 285 16.18 1.12 7.12
CA LEU A 285 16.18 1.65 5.75
C LEU A 285 14.77 1.97 5.27
N ALA A 286 13.85 1.02 5.45
CA ALA A 286 12.45 1.20 5.07
C ALA A 286 11.79 2.29 5.90
N ASN A 287 11.91 2.23 7.23
CA ASN A 287 11.31 3.19 8.14
C ASN A 287 11.75 4.63 7.81
N ALA A 288 13.04 4.85 7.57
CA ALA A 288 13.55 6.15 7.16
C ALA A 288 13.01 6.58 5.79
N MET A 289 12.92 5.66 4.80
CA MET A 289 12.38 5.98 3.48
C MET A 289 10.90 6.34 3.52
N GLN A 290 10.12 5.65 4.36
CA GLN A 290 8.72 5.98 4.60
C GLN A 290 8.57 7.41 5.16
N ILE A 291 9.32 7.74 6.22
CA ILE A 291 9.24 9.06 6.86
C ILE A 291 9.77 10.17 5.94
N MET A 292 10.89 9.95 5.24
CA MET A 292 11.50 10.98 4.39
C MET A 292 10.69 11.24 3.11
N SER A 293 9.77 10.34 2.75
CA SER A 293 8.88 10.51 1.59
C SER A 293 7.45 10.86 1.98
N ASP A 294 7.15 11.01 3.27
CA ASP A 294 5.84 11.44 3.77
C ASP A 294 5.66 12.95 3.50
N PRO A 295 4.66 13.35 2.68
CA PRO A 295 4.47 14.74 2.28
C PRO A 295 3.98 15.66 3.40
N ASP A 296 3.46 15.11 4.49
CA ASP A 296 3.02 15.89 5.64
C ASP A 296 4.16 16.08 6.67
N VAL A 297 5.15 15.19 6.68
CA VAL A 297 6.31 15.27 7.57
C VAL A 297 7.36 16.23 7.03
N THR A 298 7.79 17.18 7.87
CA THR A 298 8.86 18.12 7.53
C THR A 298 10.12 17.88 8.37
N TYR A 299 11.29 17.92 7.75
CA TYR A 299 12.58 17.70 8.41
C TYR A 299 13.70 18.47 7.67
N PRO A 300 14.87 18.71 8.31
CA PRO A 300 16.00 19.36 7.64
C PRO A 300 16.55 18.45 6.53
N ARG A 301 16.49 18.90 5.28
CA ARG A 301 17.13 18.23 4.14
C ARG A 301 18.56 18.73 3.95
N HIS A 302 19.47 17.81 3.64
CA HIS A 302 20.90 18.11 3.40
C HIS A 302 21.34 17.75 1.97
N ASP A 303 20.41 17.74 1.00
CA ASP A 303 20.70 17.45 -0.39
C ASP A 303 21.32 18.66 -1.12
N GLY A 304 22.66 18.65 -1.25
CA GLY A 304 23.42 19.63 -2.04
C GLY A 304 24.07 20.74 -1.21
N ASP A 305 25.35 20.99 -1.51
CA ASP A 305 26.28 21.95 -0.88
C ASP A 305 26.80 21.64 0.56
N GLY A 306 27.27 20.40 0.76
CA GLY A 306 28.30 20.03 1.75
C GLY A 306 27.84 19.83 3.21
N PRO A 307 28.70 19.25 4.08
CA PRO A 307 28.38 19.05 5.50
C PRO A 307 28.28 20.41 6.20
N GLN A 308 27.07 20.84 6.52
CA GLN A 308 26.88 22.03 7.33
C GLN A 308 27.17 21.70 8.79
N VAL A 309 28.18 22.39 9.34
CA VAL A 309 28.58 22.26 10.74
C VAL A 309 27.43 22.72 11.64
N VAL A 310 26.77 21.77 12.31
CA VAL A 310 25.76 22.07 13.34
C VAL A 310 26.43 22.86 14.47
N THR A 311 25.98 24.10 14.67
CA THR A 311 26.43 24.93 15.79
C THR A 311 25.52 24.65 16.99
N PRO A 312 26.06 24.33 18.19
CA PRO A 312 25.23 24.00 19.35
C PRO A 312 24.23 25.12 19.68
N GLY A 313 22.94 24.80 19.69
CA GLY A 313 21.86 25.72 20.06
C GLY A 313 21.27 26.55 18.92
N GLN A 314 21.71 26.37 17.67
CA GLN A 314 21.04 26.92 16.49
C GLN A 314 21.07 25.90 15.35
N ILE A 315 19.89 25.41 14.96
CA ILE A 315 19.68 24.74 13.67
C ILE A 315 19.79 25.87 12.63
N PRO A 316 20.80 25.89 11.74
CA PRO A 316 20.94 26.98 10.76
C PRO A 316 19.82 26.91 9.71
N ASN A 317 18.94 27.92 9.73
CA ASN A 317 18.07 28.47 8.66
C ASN A 317 17.64 27.60 7.44
N ASP A 318 16.32 27.59 7.17
CA ASP A 318 15.67 27.72 5.83
C ASP A 318 15.68 26.53 4.83
N GLY A 319 16.03 25.31 5.26
CA GLY A 319 16.06 24.05 4.46
C GLY A 319 15.18 22.90 4.98
N VAL A 320 14.16 23.23 5.77
CA VAL A 320 13.14 22.27 6.22
C VAL A 320 12.09 22.13 5.14
N LEU A 321 11.99 20.95 4.55
CA LEU A 321 11.10 20.65 3.44
C LEU A 321 10.18 19.47 3.80
N PRO A 322 8.98 19.39 3.21
CA PRO A 322 8.17 18.19 3.29
C PRO A 322 8.89 17.02 2.62
N GLY A 323 8.58 15.79 3.03
CA GLY A 323 8.99 14.60 2.32
C GLY A 323 8.41 14.55 0.91
N ASP A 324 9.15 13.93 0.00
CA ASP A 324 8.72 13.73 -1.39
C ASP A 324 9.47 12.54 -2.03
N THR A 325 9.13 12.23 -3.28
CA THR A 325 9.86 11.22 -4.06
C THR A 325 11.33 11.59 -4.28
N GLY A 326 11.65 12.90 -4.34
CA GLY A 326 13.00 13.41 -4.50
C GLY A 326 13.90 13.20 -3.27
N ALA A 327 13.31 13.01 -2.09
CA ALA A 327 14.04 12.70 -0.86
C ALA A 327 14.60 11.27 -0.88
N LEU A 328 13.94 10.34 -1.59
CA LEU A 328 14.34 8.94 -1.63
C LEU A 328 15.74 8.74 -2.24
N PRO A 329 16.42 7.60 -1.96
CA PRO A 329 17.67 7.25 -2.61
C PRO A 329 17.56 7.26 -4.14
N ASP A 330 18.62 7.64 -4.84
CA ASP A 330 18.61 7.75 -6.31
C ASP A 330 18.34 6.39 -6.98
N GLY A 331 18.83 5.28 -6.39
CA GLY A 331 18.49 3.93 -6.85
C GLY A 331 17.00 3.58 -6.70
N VAL A 332 16.35 4.08 -5.66
CA VAL A 332 14.90 3.88 -5.43
C VAL A 332 14.10 4.69 -6.44
N GLN A 333 14.42 5.97 -6.61
CA GLN A 333 13.79 6.80 -7.65
C GLN A 333 13.97 6.19 -9.05
N ALA A 334 15.16 5.70 -9.38
CA ALA A 334 15.39 5.03 -10.66
C ALA A 334 14.53 3.77 -10.83
N THR A 335 14.33 3.01 -9.75
CA THR A 335 13.47 1.82 -9.74
C THR A 335 12.00 2.18 -9.91
N LEU A 336 11.50 3.17 -9.19
CA LEU A 336 10.12 3.64 -9.30
C LEU A 336 9.80 4.16 -10.71
N ASN A 337 10.80 4.73 -11.40
CA ASN A 337 10.68 5.18 -12.79
C ASN A 337 10.75 4.06 -13.84
N GLN A 338 11.09 2.82 -13.46
CA GLN A 338 11.01 1.65 -14.34
C GLN A 338 9.56 1.16 -14.43
N ARG A 339 8.75 1.92 -15.16
CA ARG A 339 7.31 1.72 -15.35
C ARG A 339 6.96 0.46 -16.14
N GLY A 340 5.73 -0.01 -15.98
CA GLY A 340 5.20 -1.25 -16.59
C GLY A 340 4.85 -1.16 -18.08
N ASP A 341 5.21 -0.08 -18.77
CA ASP A 341 4.80 0.23 -20.16
C ASP A 341 5.60 -0.56 -21.21
N PHE A 342 5.55 -1.89 -21.12
CA PHE A 342 6.20 -2.84 -22.04
C PHE A 342 5.29 -3.12 -23.25
N LEU A 343 5.07 -2.10 -24.09
CA LEU A 343 4.14 -2.15 -25.22
C LEU A 343 4.61 -3.04 -26.37
N GLY A 344 5.87 -3.50 -26.34
CA GLY A 344 6.52 -4.14 -27.48
C GLY A 344 6.63 -3.20 -28.69
N PRO A 345 7.17 -3.68 -29.83
CA PRO A 345 7.23 -2.91 -31.07
C PRO A 345 5.83 -2.56 -31.59
N THR A 346 5.69 -1.44 -32.31
CA THR A 346 4.42 -0.98 -32.94
C THR A 346 3.77 -1.97 -33.92
N ALA A 347 4.39 -3.12 -34.20
CA ALA A 347 3.88 -4.16 -35.08
C ALA A 347 3.42 -5.39 -34.25
N PRO A 348 2.10 -5.68 -34.17
CA PRO A 348 1.53 -6.61 -33.19
C PRO A 348 1.83 -8.11 -33.38
N SER A 349 2.73 -8.48 -34.31
CA SER A 349 3.13 -9.86 -34.57
C SER A 349 4.58 -10.18 -34.18
N VAL A 350 5.31 -9.23 -33.57
CA VAL A 350 6.72 -9.37 -33.18
C VAL A 350 6.92 -8.65 -31.84
N GLY A 351 7.39 -9.33 -30.79
CA GLY A 351 7.90 -8.64 -29.58
C GLY A 351 6.94 -8.46 -28.40
N TYR A 352 5.72 -9.00 -28.41
CA TYR A 352 4.84 -8.92 -27.23
C TYR A 352 5.30 -9.84 -26.08
N PRO A 353 5.02 -9.47 -24.81
CA PRO A 353 5.16 -10.35 -23.65
C PRO A 353 4.51 -11.72 -23.91
N GLY A 354 5.27 -12.81 -23.75
CA GLY A 354 4.77 -14.18 -23.96
C GLY A 354 4.75 -14.67 -25.41
N SER A 355 5.24 -13.89 -26.37
CA SER A 355 5.44 -14.35 -27.76
C SER A 355 6.73 -15.18 -27.94
N GLN A 356 6.86 -15.91 -29.06
CA GLN A 356 8.07 -16.69 -29.38
C GLN A 356 9.36 -15.86 -29.45
N VAL A 357 9.24 -14.55 -29.65
CA VAL A 357 10.36 -13.59 -29.69
C VAL A 357 9.95 -12.37 -28.86
N ASP A 358 10.27 -12.38 -27.58
CA ASP A 358 10.06 -11.28 -26.64
C ASP A 358 11.36 -10.45 -26.53
N LEU A 359 11.36 -9.26 -27.15
CA LEU A 359 12.56 -8.43 -27.27
C LEU A 359 12.86 -7.63 -25.99
N GLU A 360 11.84 -7.44 -25.14
CA GLU A 360 11.93 -6.66 -23.89
C GLU A 360 12.07 -7.56 -22.65
N ALA A 361 12.11 -8.89 -22.84
CA ALA A 361 12.17 -9.86 -21.74
C ALA A 361 13.29 -9.60 -20.73
N GLY A 362 14.46 -9.16 -21.20
CA GLY A 362 15.59 -8.83 -20.32
C GLY A 362 15.36 -7.56 -19.50
N GLU A 363 14.85 -6.50 -20.12
CA GLU A 363 14.55 -5.22 -19.46
C GLU A 363 13.42 -5.39 -18.44
N ARG A 364 12.36 -6.13 -18.83
CA ARG A 364 11.24 -6.47 -17.95
C ARG A 364 11.68 -7.32 -16.76
N ALA A 365 12.53 -8.33 -16.98
CA ALA A 365 13.07 -9.14 -15.88
C ALA A 365 13.88 -8.31 -14.89
N ASN A 366 14.68 -7.35 -15.39
CA ASN A 366 15.45 -6.44 -14.54
C ASN A 366 14.53 -5.49 -13.75
N ALA A 367 13.54 -4.88 -14.41
CA ALA A 367 12.56 -4.01 -13.76
C ALA A 367 11.76 -4.76 -12.67
N ALA A 368 11.28 -5.96 -12.98
CA ALA A 368 10.62 -6.85 -12.02
C ALA A 368 11.52 -7.16 -10.81
N GLN A 369 12.80 -7.46 -11.05
CA GLN A 369 13.75 -7.78 -9.98
C GLN A 369 14.03 -6.55 -9.10
N ASN A 370 14.16 -5.36 -9.68
CA ASN A 370 14.41 -4.13 -8.95
C ASN A 370 13.19 -3.76 -8.09
N LEU A 371 11.98 -3.78 -8.65
CA LEU A 371 10.77 -3.46 -7.91
C LEU A 371 10.49 -4.47 -6.80
N LYS A 372 10.70 -5.77 -7.03
CA LYS A 372 10.64 -6.78 -5.94
C LYS A 372 11.70 -6.56 -4.87
N SER A 373 12.91 -6.17 -5.26
CA SER A 373 13.96 -5.85 -4.28
C SER A 373 13.60 -4.64 -3.43
N LEU A 374 12.96 -3.62 -4.03
CA LEU A 374 12.46 -2.46 -3.31
C LEU A 374 11.33 -2.85 -2.36
N ALA A 375 10.36 -3.63 -2.84
CA ALA A 375 9.29 -4.19 -2.02
C ALA A 375 9.83 -5.03 -0.85
N ASP A 376 10.88 -5.83 -1.06
CA ASP A 376 11.55 -6.56 0.03
C ASP A 376 12.19 -5.65 1.08
N ILE A 377 12.74 -4.51 0.67
CA ILE A 377 13.27 -3.52 1.62
C ILE A 377 12.10 -2.91 2.39
N VAL A 378 11.05 -2.42 1.71
CA VAL A 378 9.85 -1.86 2.34
C VAL A 378 9.19 -2.85 3.30
N GLY A 379 9.12 -4.11 2.91
CA GLY A 379 8.57 -5.21 3.71
C GLY A 379 9.33 -5.49 5.02
N ASP A 380 10.60 -5.10 5.12
CA ASP A 380 11.36 -5.19 6.38
C ASP A 380 11.01 -4.09 7.38
N GLY A 381 10.34 -3.02 6.93
CA GLY A 381 9.92 -1.90 7.75
C GLY A 381 8.68 -2.19 8.59
N ASP A 382 8.48 -1.34 9.60
CA ASP A 382 7.30 -1.34 10.47
C ASP A 382 6.13 -0.61 9.77
N PRO A 383 4.96 -1.26 9.59
CA PRO A 383 3.81 -0.66 8.94
C PRO A 383 3.32 0.66 9.56
N LYS A 384 3.63 0.94 10.83
CA LYS A 384 3.22 2.20 11.47
C LYS A 384 3.76 3.44 10.75
N PHE A 385 4.87 3.31 10.01
CA PHE A 385 5.46 4.41 9.23
C PHE A 385 4.79 4.64 7.88
N GLN A 386 3.91 3.74 7.43
CA GLN A 386 3.19 3.80 6.16
C GLN A 386 1.91 4.63 6.34
N GLN A 387 2.08 5.95 6.39
CA GLN A 387 1.03 6.93 6.68
C GLN A 387 0.83 7.90 5.51
N GLY A 388 0.71 7.37 4.29
CA GLY A 388 0.48 8.13 3.06
C GLY A 388 1.75 8.55 2.34
N SER A 389 2.82 7.77 2.46
CA SER A 389 4.15 8.13 1.92
C SER A 389 4.16 8.18 0.39
N GLN A 390 5.00 9.04 -0.19
CA GLN A 390 5.20 9.06 -1.64
C GLN A 390 5.88 7.77 -2.16
N LEU A 391 6.66 7.08 -1.33
CA LEU A 391 7.23 5.78 -1.68
C LEU A 391 6.14 4.76 -1.99
N ASP A 392 5.18 4.59 -1.07
CA ASP A 392 4.11 3.60 -1.22
C ASP A 392 3.15 4.01 -2.35
N ARG A 393 2.86 5.32 -2.52
CA ARG A 393 2.08 5.83 -3.65
C ARG A 393 2.69 5.48 -5.01
N GLU A 394 3.98 5.73 -5.19
CA GLU A 394 4.66 5.42 -6.45
C GLU A 394 4.79 3.91 -6.67
N MET A 395 5.06 3.13 -5.61
CA MET A 395 5.07 1.66 -5.72
C MET A 395 3.71 1.11 -6.13
N MET A 396 2.62 1.56 -5.50
CA MET A 396 1.26 1.16 -5.84
C MET A 396 0.85 1.63 -7.24
N SER A 397 1.24 2.84 -7.64
CA SER A 397 1.04 3.32 -9.01
C SER A 397 1.78 2.44 -10.03
N ASN A 398 3.01 2.02 -9.73
CA ASN A 398 3.77 1.14 -10.60
C ASN A 398 3.13 -0.25 -10.65
N ALA A 399 2.70 -0.81 -9.52
CA ALA A 399 1.96 -2.08 -9.47
C ALA A 399 0.67 -2.05 -10.30
N LYS A 400 -0.08 -0.93 -10.28
CA LYS A 400 -1.22 -0.72 -11.17
C LYS A 400 -0.82 -0.80 -12.65
N GLU A 401 0.25 -0.10 -13.05
CA GLU A 401 0.71 -0.15 -14.45
C GLU A 401 1.15 -1.55 -14.86
N TRP A 402 1.81 -2.30 -13.97
CA TRP A 402 2.16 -3.70 -14.22
C TRP A 402 0.93 -4.58 -14.35
N LEU A 403 -0.07 -4.41 -13.49
CA LEU A 403 -1.32 -5.16 -13.58
C LEU A 403 -2.01 -4.89 -14.92
N ASN A 404 -2.19 -3.62 -15.28
CA ASN A 404 -2.84 -3.22 -16.53
C ASN A 404 -2.10 -3.74 -17.78
N ALA A 405 -0.76 -3.71 -17.77
CA ALA A 405 0.05 -4.21 -18.88
C ALA A 405 -0.12 -5.73 -19.15
N GLN A 406 -0.69 -6.47 -18.19
CA GLN A 406 -1.01 -7.88 -18.34
C GLN A 406 -2.41 -8.14 -18.91
N GLU A 407 -3.27 -7.12 -18.95
CA GLU A 407 -4.64 -7.24 -19.43
C GLU A 407 -4.67 -7.17 -20.97
N GLY A 408 -4.83 -8.32 -21.61
CA GLY A 408 -4.80 -8.46 -23.06
C GLY A 408 -6.12 -8.11 -23.76
N PRO A 409 -6.10 -7.84 -25.08
CA PRO A 409 -7.31 -7.59 -25.84
C PRO A 409 -8.29 -8.77 -25.76
N ARG A 410 -9.57 -8.49 -25.46
CA ARG A 410 -10.66 -9.49 -25.30
C ARG A 410 -10.61 -10.30 -24.00
N GLY A 411 -9.98 -9.80 -22.93
CA GLY A 411 -10.00 -10.41 -21.60
C GLY A 411 -9.04 -11.59 -21.43
N ALA A 412 -8.03 -11.71 -22.29
CA ALA A 412 -6.96 -12.69 -22.10
C ALA A 412 -5.94 -12.12 -21.12
N GLN A 413 -5.76 -12.75 -19.96
CA GLN A 413 -4.89 -12.24 -18.91
C GLN A 413 -3.50 -12.87 -18.97
N GLY A 414 -2.47 -12.02 -18.90
CA GLY A 414 -1.09 -12.42 -18.70
C GLY A 414 -0.78 -12.60 -17.21
N HIS A 415 0.26 -13.39 -16.91
CA HIS A 415 0.66 -13.67 -15.52
C HIS A 415 2.18 -13.56 -15.30
N TRP A 416 2.84 -12.74 -16.11
CA TRP A 416 4.30 -12.55 -16.10
C TRP A 416 4.76 -11.50 -15.09
N GLY A 417 3.84 -10.66 -14.62
CA GLY A 417 4.03 -9.57 -13.66
C GLY A 417 3.42 -9.84 -12.29
N ASP A 418 2.62 -10.90 -12.12
CA ASP A 418 1.88 -11.19 -10.88
C ASP A 418 2.79 -11.20 -9.66
N ASP A 419 3.93 -11.91 -9.72
CA ASP A 419 4.89 -11.96 -8.61
C ASP A 419 5.37 -10.57 -8.17
N VAL A 420 5.41 -9.60 -9.08
CA VAL A 420 5.81 -8.22 -8.80
C VAL A 420 4.65 -7.48 -8.14
N VAL A 421 3.47 -7.53 -8.74
CA VAL A 421 2.27 -6.85 -8.26
C VAL A 421 1.87 -7.37 -6.88
N GLN A 422 1.81 -8.69 -6.72
CA GLN A 422 1.56 -9.39 -5.45
C GLN A 422 2.54 -8.92 -4.37
N ARG A 423 3.84 -8.88 -4.67
CA ARG A 423 4.85 -8.47 -3.69
C ARG A 423 4.72 -7.00 -3.29
N VAL A 424 4.33 -6.13 -4.23
CA VAL A 424 4.05 -4.72 -3.91
C VAL A 424 2.80 -4.61 -3.03
N PHE A 425 1.72 -5.32 -3.33
CA PHE A 425 0.52 -5.34 -2.49
C PHE A 425 0.80 -5.83 -1.06
N GLU A 426 1.60 -6.89 -0.90
CA GLU A 426 2.00 -7.41 0.43
C GLU A 426 2.82 -6.41 1.27
N THR A 427 3.42 -5.39 0.65
CA THR A 427 4.42 -4.52 1.30
C THR A 427 4.00 -3.05 1.32
N ALA A 428 3.81 -2.43 0.16
CA ALA A 428 3.31 -1.06 0.04
C ALA A 428 1.80 -0.97 0.30
N GLY A 429 1.02 -2.01 -0.04
CA GLY A 429 -0.42 -2.10 0.23
C GLY A 429 -0.79 -2.29 1.71
N ARG A 430 0.16 -2.04 2.63
CA ARG A 430 -0.10 -1.88 4.06
C ARG A 430 -0.41 -0.42 4.42
N ASP A 431 -0.16 0.52 3.49
CA ASP A 431 -0.45 1.94 3.66
C ASP A 431 -1.94 2.22 3.39
N THR A 432 -2.72 2.22 4.47
CA THR A 432 -4.18 2.42 4.42
C THR A 432 -4.60 3.77 3.82
N ILE A 433 -3.72 4.79 3.82
CA ILE A 433 -4.01 6.08 3.19
C ILE A 433 -3.93 5.92 1.67
N VAL A 434 -2.88 5.25 1.18
CA VAL A 434 -2.69 5.00 -0.25
C VAL A 434 -3.76 4.05 -0.79
N ASP A 435 -4.08 2.99 -0.06
CA ASP A 435 -5.15 2.06 -0.46
C ASP A 435 -6.51 2.76 -0.55
N HIS A 436 -6.85 3.57 0.45
CA HIS A 436 -8.06 4.40 0.43
C HIS A 436 -8.09 5.30 -0.81
N ASP A 437 -7.03 6.07 -1.05
CA ASP A 437 -6.99 7.02 -2.15
C ASP A 437 -7.14 6.30 -3.51
N LEU A 438 -6.51 5.14 -3.66
CA LEU A 438 -6.55 4.37 -4.90
C LEU A 438 -7.92 3.73 -5.13
N LEU A 439 -8.47 3.04 -4.12
CA LEU A 439 -9.76 2.34 -4.21
C LEU A 439 -10.95 3.29 -4.35
N THR A 440 -10.86 4.51 -3.82
CA THR A 440 -11.94 5.51 -3.90
C THR A 440 -11.91 6.34 -5.19
N THR A 441 -10.75 6.47 -5.85
CA THR A 441 -10.60 7.36 -7.02
C THR A 441 -10.42 6.63 -8.35
N ASP A 442 -10.00 5.37 -8.34
CA ASP A 442 -9.55 4.66 -9.53
C ASP A 442 -10.37 3.39 -9.81
N LYS A 443 -11.48 3.56 -10.55
CA LYS A 443 -12.39 2.45 -10.87
C LYS A 443 -11.76 1.39 -11.79
N ASP A 444 -10.80 1.77 -12.62
CA ASP A 444 -10.10 0.83 -13.50
C ASP A 444 -9.17 -0.06 -12.66
N PHE A 445 -8.47 0.50 -11.67
CA PHE A 445 -7.70 -0.31 -10.73
C PHE A 445 -8.58 -1.28 -9.93
N VAL A 446 -9.73 -0.82 -9.43
CA VAL A 446 -10.70 -1.70 -8.73
C VAL A 446 -11.18 -2.82 -9.66
N HIS A 447 -11.51 -2.50 -10.92
CA HIS A 447 -11.87 -3.48 -11.92
C HIS A 447 -10.78 -4.52 -12.12
N ASP A 448 -9.55 -4.09 -12.40
CA ASP A 448 -8.40 -4.94 -12.67
C ASP A 448 -8.13 -5.86 -11.46
N VAL A 449 -8.08 -5.32 -10.24
CA VAL A 449 -7.83 -6.12 -9.02
C VAL A 449 -8.89 -7.20 -8.80
N LEU A 450 -10.17 -6.87 -9.00
CA LEU A 450 -11.26 -7.81 -8.76
C LEU A 450 -11.39 -8.89 -9.85
N THR A 451 -11.07 -8.54 -11.10
CA THR A 451 -11.30 -9.43 -12.26
C THR A 451 -10.05 -10.17 -12.74
N HIS A 452 -8.87 -9.82 -12.22
CA HIS A 452 -7.63 -10.53 -12.51
C HIS A 452 -7.62 -11.95 -11.89
N GLU A 453 -7.22 -12.97 -12.66
CA GLU A 453 -6.99 -14.34 -12.16
C GLU A 453 -5.69 -14.39 -11.37
N TRP A 454 -5.77 -14.14 -10.06
CA TRP A 454 -4.62 -14.22 -9.18
C TRP A 454 -4.20 -15.66 -8.94
N LYS A 455 -2.94 -16.00 -9.22
CA LYS A 455 -2.38 -17.35 -8.99
C LYS A 455 -2.36 -17.78 -7.52
N ASP A 456 -2.45 -16.83 -6.60
CA ASP A 456 -2.48 -17.04 -5.16
C ASP A 456 -3.90 -16.89 -4.59
N ASP A 457 -4.93 -17.11 -5.42
CA ASP A 457 -6.36 -17.05 -5.07
C ASP A 457 -6.81 -15.67 -4.54
N GLY A 458 -6.00 -14.62 -4.76
CA GLY A 458 -6.22 -13.26 -4.27
C GLY A 458 -5.57 -12.96 -2.91
N LYS A 459 -4.70 -13.85 -2.41
CA LYS A 459 -4.06 -13.73 -1.09
C LYS A 459 -3.18 -12.48 -0.92
N SER A 460 -2.52 -12.01 -1.96
CA SER A 460 -1.75 -10.76 -1.89
C SER A 460 -2.66 -9.55 -2.03
N ALA A 461 -3.65 -9.62 -2.92
CA ALA A 461 -4.62 -8.55 -3.19
C ALA A 461 -5.48 -8.18 -1.98
N ARG A 462 -5.84 -9.15 -1.13
CA ARG A 462 -6.58 -8.88 0.13
C ARG A 462 -5.87 -7.93 1.09
N THR A 463 -4.55 -7.75 0.98
CA THR A 463 -3.80 -6.79 1.81
C THR A 463 -4.40 -5.38 1.71
N LEU A 464 -4.93 -5.02 0.52
CA LEU A 464 -5.53 -3.71 0.24
C LEU A 464 -6.85 -3.47 1.01
N THR A 465 -7.49 -4.53 1.50
CA THR A 465 -8.85 -4.48 2.06
C THR A 465 -8.93 -4.99 3.50
N ASP A 466 -7.97 -5.81 3.96
CA ASP A 466 -7.99 -6.46 5.28
C ASP A 466 -8.03 -5.46 6.45
N TRP A 467 -7.53 -4.24 6.28
CA TRP A 467 -7.51 -3.21 7.32
C TRP A 467 -8.88 -2.58 7.59
N ILE A 468 -9.78 -2.58 6.58
CA ILE A 468 -11.02 -1.80 6.58
C ILE A 468 -11.94 -2.24 7.72
N GLY A 469 -12.16 -3.56 7.86
CA GLY A 469 -13.06 -4.10 8.88
C GLY A 469 -12.60 -3.80 10.30
N GLY A 470 -11.28 -3.83 10.56
CA GLY A 470 -10.71 -3.48 11.86
C GLY A 470 -10.73 -1.98 12.17
N ALA A 471 -10.72 -1.14 11.14
CA ALA A 471 -10.73 0.31 11.25
C ALA A 471 -12.14 0.92 11.36
N ALA A 472 -13.19 0.16 11.02
CA ALA A 472 -14.59 0.62 10.98
C ALA A 472 -15.14 1.16 12.32
N HIS A 473 -14.53 0.75 13.45
CA HIS A 473 -14.89 1.24 14.79
C HIS A 473 -13.70 1.90 15.50
N SER A 474 -12.75 2.46 14.76
CA SER A 474 -11.63 3.18 15.35
C SER A 474 -12.12 4.36 16.19
N ASP A 475 -11.51 4.56 17.36
CA ASP A 475 -11.72 5.76 18.19
C ASP A 475 -11.18 7.03 17.52
N ASP A 476 -10.30 6.90 16.52
CA ASP A 476 -9.89 8.00 15.65
C ASP A 476 -10.93 8.20 14.53
N PRO A 477 -11.70 9.32 14.54
CA PRO A 477 -12.75 9.55 13.56
C PRO A 477 -12.25 9.61 12.11
N ALA A 478 -11.00 10.02 11.88
CA ALA A 478 -10.43 10.07 10.54
C ALA A 478 -10.06 8.67 10.02
N VAL A 479 -9.69 7.75 10.90
CA VAL A 479 -9.45 6.33 10.53
C VAL A 479 -10.79 5.62 10.29
N ASN A 480 -11.78 5.84 11.16
CA ASN A 480 -13.12 5.30 11.01
C ASN A 480 -13.78 5.78 9.70
N ALA A 481 -13.80 7.10 9.45
CA ALA A 481 -14.37 7.65 8.22
C ALA A 481 -13.68 7.12 6.95
N ARG A 482 -12.35 7.03 6.95
CA ARG A 482 -11.59 6.47 5.82
C ARG A 482 -11.93 5.01 5.56
N ALA A 483 -12.14 4.21 6.60
CA ALA A 483 -12.56 2.83 6.43
C ALA A 483 -13.93 2.76 5.72
N GLY A 484 -14.89 3.59 6.13
CA GLY A 484 -16.23 3.57 5.52
C GLY A 484 -16.27 4.21 4.14
N GLU A 485 -15.45 5.22 3.86
CA GLU A 485 -15.27 5.78 2.52
C GLU A 485 -14.73 4.72 1.56
N THR A 486 -13.70 3.96 1.97
CA THR A 486 -13.17 2.83 1.18
C THR A 486 -14.21 1.73 1.00
N ALA A 487 -14.87 1.29 2.09
CA ALA A 487 -15.89 0.25 2.02
C ALA A 487 -17.07 0.65 1.12
N SER A 488 -17.48 1.92 1.19
CA SER A 488 -18.54 2.48 0.35
C SER A 488 -18.15 2.52 -1.12
N ALA A 489 -16.91 2.87 -1.46
CA ALA A 489 -16.42 2.84 -2.84
C ALA A 489 -16.35 1.41 -3.40
N LEU A 490 -15.89 0.44 -2.61
CA LEU A 490 -15.89 -0.97 -2.99
C LEU A 490 -17.32 -1.48 -3.20
N ALA A 491 -18.23 -1.15 -2.29
CA ALA A 491 -19.64 -1.52 -2.39
C ALA A 491 -20.34 -0.84 -3.59
N ASP A 492 -19.99 0.40 -3.92
CA ASP A 492 -20.46 1.08 -5.15
C ASP A 492 -20.08 0.28 -6.38
N TYR A 493 -18.81 -0.15 -6.48
CA TYR A 493 -18.34 -0.91 -7.63
C TYR A 493 -18.96 -2.32 -7.69
N LEU A 494 -18.95 -3.06 -6.57
CA LEU A 494 -19.51 -4.42 -6.48
C LEU A 494 -21.02 -4.43 -6.72
N GLY A 495 -21.72 -3.42 -6.20
CA GLY A 495 -23.16 -3.26 -6.24
C GLY A 495 -23.72 -2.70 -7.55
N ASP A 496 -22.90 -2.03 -8.37
CA ASP A 496 -23.38 -1.42 -9.63
C ASP A 496 -23.95 -2.50 -10.58
N PRO A 497 -25.25 -2.44 -10.93
CA PRO A 497 -25.87 -3.38 -11.87
C PRO A 497 -25.15 -3.50 -13.22
N ALA A 498 -24.42 -2.47 -13.66
CA ALA A 498 -23.61 -2.53 -14.87
C ALA A 498 -22.42 -3.51 -14.75
N ASN A 499 -21.92 -3.75 -13.53
CA ASN A 499 -20.79 -4.63 -13.25
C ASN A 499 -21.19 -6.07 -12.98
N LYS A 500 -22.48 -6.38 -12.89
CA LYS A 500 -22.97 -7.73 -12.54
C LYS A 500 -22.39 -8.83 -13.42
N GLY A 501 -22.50 -8.68 -14.74
CA GLY A 501 -21.97 -9.66 -15.69
C GLY A 501 -20.45 -9.77 -15.62
N THR A 502 -19.77 -8.66 -15.35
CA THR A 502 -18.32 -8.63 -15.17
C THR A 502 -17.86 -9.41 -13.93
N LEU A 503 -18.66 -9.43 -12.85
CA LEU A 503 -18.27 -10.02 -11.56
C LEU A 503 -18.82 -11.44 -11.33
N LEU A 504 -19.89 -11.82 -12.02
CA LEU A 504 -20.45 -13.18 -11.96
C LEU A 504 -19.97 -14.03 -13.14
N ASP A 505 -19.66 -13.42 -14.29
CA ASP A 505 -19.26 -14.12 -15.52
C ASP A 505 -17.84 -13.70 -15.96
N ILE A 506 -16.84 -13.77 -15.07
CA ILE A 506 -15.46 -13.39 -15.39
C ILE A 506 -14.87 -14.36 -16.43
N ASN A 507 -14.18 -13.80 -17.42
CA ASN A 507 -13.50 -14.54 -18.48
C ASN A 507 -12.04 -14.08 -18.57
N THR A 508 -11.10 -14.97 -18.27
CA THR A 508 -9.65 -14.66 -18.15
C THR A 508 -8.81 -15.25 -19.29
N GLY A 509 -9.47 -15.96 -20.21
CA GLY A 509 -8.85 -16.72 -21.31
C GLY A 509 -8.52 -18.16 -20.93
N THR A 510 -8.16 -18.40 -19.67
CA THR A 510 -7.98 -19.73 -19.04
C THR A 510 -9.25 -20.23 -18.37
N GLN A 511 -10.00 -19.32 -17.76
CA GLN A 511 -11.30 -19.59 -17.15
C GLN A 511 -12.42 -18.82 -17.89
N GLN A 512 -13.63 -19.38 -17.90
CA GLN A 512 -14.79 -18.79 -18.56
C GLN A 512 -16.02 -18.87 -17.66
N ASN A 513 -16.75 -17.75 -17.59
CA ASN A 513 -17.97 -17.59 -16.79
C ASN A 513 -17.76 -18.05 -15.34
N VAL A 514 -16.73 -17.50 -14.69
CA VAL A 514 -16.40 -17.78 -13.30
C VAL A 514 -16.74 -16.55 -12.46
N SER A 515 -17.45 -16.76 -11.36
CA SER A 515 -17.78 -15.68 -10.42
C SER A 515 -16.56 -15.24 -9.61
N LEU A 516 -16.58 -14.00 -9.10
CA LEU A 516 -15.51 -13.42 -8.28
C LEU A 516 -15.09 -14.35 -7.13
N GLY A 517 -16.05 -14.90 -6.39
CA GLY A 517 -15.78 -15.80 -5.25
C GLY A 517 -15.16 -17.13 -5.66
N LYS A 518 -15.38 -17.59 -6.89
CA LYS A 518 -14.73 -18.79 -7.43
C LYS A 518 -13.35 -18.49 -7.98
N LEU A 519 -13.15 -17.32 -8.60
CA LEU A 519 -11.89 -16.92 -9.21
C LEU A 519 -10.86 -16.56 -8.13
N ASN A 520 -11.25 -15.75 -7.15
CA ASN A 520 -10.38 -15.15 -6.14
C ASN A 520 -11.01 -15.28 -4.74
N PRO A 521 -11.06 -16.49 -4.16
CA PRO A 521 -11.75 -16.72 -2.88
C PRO A 521 -11.13 -15.95 -1.71
N GLU A 522 -9.81 -15.81 -1.62
CA GLU A 522 -9.14 -15.08 -0.51
C GLU A 522 -9.45 -13.58 -0.55
N LEU A 523 -9.48 -12.99 -1.75
CA LEU A 523 -9.86 -11.59 -1.95
C LEU A 523 -11.35 -11.38 -1.63
N THR A 524 -12.22 -12.28 -2.10
CA THR A 524 -13.67 -12.21 -1.85
C THR A 524 -14.00 -12.28 -0.36
N GLN A 525 -13.28 -13.12 0.39
CA GLN A 525 -13.42 -13.22 1.84
C GLN A 525 -12.96 -11.93 2.54
N SER A 526 -11.88 -11.31 2.09
CA SER A 526 -11.42 -10.01 2.62
C SER A 526 -12.42 -8.89 2.33
N LEU A 527 -12.99 -8.83 1.13
CA LEU A 527 -14.05 -7.88 0.79
C LEU A 527 -15.29 -8.05 1.69
N ALA A 528 -15.70 -9.29 1.95
CA ALA A 528 -16.77 -9.57 2.90
C ALA A 528 -16.44 -9.10 4.32
N GLN A 529 -15.20 -9.28 4.78
CA GLN A 529 -14.74 -8.76 6.09
C GLN A 529 -14.73 -7.23 6.13
N ALA A 530 -14.30 -6.58 5.05
CA ALA A 530 -14.27 -5.14 4.91
C ALA A 530 -15.67 -4.50 4.91
N ILE A 531 -16.64 -5.16 4.27
CA ILE A 531 -18.02 -4.66 4.13
C ILE A 531 -18.91 -5.03 5.32
N SER A 532 -18.60 -6.12 6.03
CA SER A 532 -19.40 -6.62 7.16
C SER A 532 -19.82 -5.53 8.17
N PRO A 533 -18.94 -4.61 8.63
CA PRO A 533 -19.35 -3.56 9.57
C PRO A 533 -20.45 -2.63 9.04
N TYR A 534 -20.64 -2.53 7.73
CA TYR A 534 -21.54 -1.55 7.08
C TYR A 534 -22.85 -2.19 6.57
N VAL A 535 -23.18 -3.41 7.02
CA VAL A 535 -24.41 -4.10 6.61
C VAL A 535 -25.68 -3.37 7.09
N ASP A 536 -25.62 -2.72 8.24
CA ASP A 536 -26.66 -1.84 8.76
C ASP A 536 -26.79 -0.54 7.94
N ASP A 537 -25.67 0.05 7.52
CA ASP A 537 -25.62 1.18 6.61
C ASP A 537 -26.21 0.85 5.23
N MET A 538 -25.94 -0.34 4.69
CA MET A 538 -26.57 -0.87 3.46
C MET A 538 -28.08 -1.01 3.62
N ALA A 539 -28.55 -1.40 4.81
CA ALA A 539 -29.97 -1.40 5.15
C ALA A 539 -30.53 0.01 5.37
N GLY A 540 -29.71 1.06 5.23
CA GLY A 540 -30.11 2.45 5.33
C GLY A 540 -30.32 2.95 6.76
N ARG A 541 -29.75 2.27 7.77
CA ARG A 541 -29.89 2.66 9.18
C ARG A 541 -28.67 2.25 10.01
N ASN A 542 -27.72 3.18 10.16
CA ASN A 542 -26.56 3.00 11.02
C ASN A 542 -26.92 2.72 12.49
N LEU A 543 -26.31 1.70 13.09
CA LEU A 543 -26.51 1.24 14.46
C LEU A 543 -25.28 1.42 15.36
N ASP A 544 -24.08 1.35 14.79
CA ASP A 544 -22.86 1.09 15.54
C ASP A 544 -21.81 2.21 15.43
N GLY A 545 -22.17 3.33 14.81
CA GLY A 545 -21.34 4.52 14.75
C GLY A 545 -20.17 4.44 13.76
N THR A 546 -20.23 3.55 12.78
CA THR A 546 -19.38 3.64 11.58
C THR A 546 -19.57 5.01 10.90
N LEU A 547 -18.51 5.51 10.26
CA LEU A 547 -18.46 6.80 9.58
C LEU A 547 -18.05 6.61 8.12
N GLY A 548 -18.28 7.61 7.27
CA GLY A 548 -17.77 7.65 5.89
C GLY A 548 -18.57 6.85 4.86
N TRP A 549 -19.51 6.01 5.28
CA TRP A 549 -20.38 5.28 4.37
C TRP A 549 -21.38 6.21 3.66
N THR A 550 -21.49 6.08 2.34
CA THR A 550 -22.51 6.78 1.54
C THR A 550 -23.45 5.77 0.85
N PRO A 551 -24.73 5.69 1.28
CA PRO A 551 -25.70 4.80 0.65
C PRO A 551 -25.91 5.13 -0.84
N LYS A 552 -25.90 4.10 -1.69
CA LYS A 552 -26.17 4.22 -3.13
C LYS A 552 -27.63 3.95 -3.48
N ASP A 553 -28.21 2.97 -2.80
CA ASP A 553 -29.64 2.76 -2.85
C ASP A 553 -30.35 3.89 -2.09
N SER A 554 -31.52 4.27 -2.57
CA SER A 554 -32.30 5.36 -2.01
C SER A 554 -33.74 4.95 -1.85
N SER A 555 -34.50 5.71 -1.06
CA SER A 555 -35.96 5.49 -0.91
C SER A 555 -36.76 5.66 -2.21
N ALA A 556 -36.13 6.07 -3.32
CA ALA A 556 -36.77 6.12 -4.64
C ALA A 556 -36.82 4.75 -5.35
N ASP A 557 -35.85 3.87 -5.09
CA ASP A 557 -35.83 2.49 -5.58
C ASP A 557 -35.82 1.54 -4.39
N LEU A 558 -36.98 0.98 -4.09
CA LEU A 558 -37.19 0.15 -2.91
C LEU A 558 -36.69 -1.29 -3.08
N SER A 559 -36.15 -1.64 -4.26
CA SER A 559 -35.54 -2.95 -4.54
C SER A 559 -34.11 -3.10 -3.98
N TYR A 560 -33.48 -1.98 -3.57
CA TYR A 560 -32.09 -1.94 -3.05
C TYR A 560 -31.09 -2.72 -3.93
N PRO A 561 -31.05 -2.43 -5.25
CA PRO A 561 -30.32 -3.27 -6.19
C PRO A 561 -28.81 -3.32 -5.92
N HIS A 562 -28.21 -2.25 -5.39
CA HIS A 562 -26.78 -2.25 -5.08
C HIS A 562 -26.48 -3.16 -3.89
N ALA A 563 -27.20 -3.03 -2.79
CA ALA A 563 -27.00 -3.85 -1.60
C ALA A 563 -27.26 -5.34 -1.89
N VAL A 564 -28.33 -5.66 -2.63
CA VAL A 564 -28.62 -7.02 -3.12
C VAL A 564 -27.43 -7.57 -3.92
N GLN A 565 -26.89 -6.75 -4.82
CA GLN A 565 -25.80 -7.19 -5.67
C GLN A 565 -24.48 -7.37 -4.91
N VAL A 566 -24.14 -6.50 -3.97
CA VAL A 566 -22.97 -6.68 -3.07
C VAL A 566 -23.06 -8.03 -2.37
N MET A 567 -24.21 -8.32 -1.74
CA MET A 567 -24.43 -9.57 -1.01
C MET A 567 -24.32 -10.80 -1.90
N GLY A 568 -24.85 -10.73 -3.13
CA GLY A 568 -24.82 -11.90 -4.01
C GLY A 568 -23.51 -12.08 -4.78
N VAL A 569 -22.78 -11.02 -5.14
CA VAL A 569 -21.44 -11.16 -5.76
C VAL A 569 -20.47 -11.78 -4.75
N LEU A 570 -20.40 -11.23 -3.54
CA LEU A 570 -19.52 -11.77 -2.50
C LEU A 570 -19.97 -13.15 -2.02
N GLY A 571 -21.29 -13.39 -2.02
CA GLY A 571 -21.88 -14.67 -1.64
C GLY A 571 -21.56 -15.86 -2.55
N THR A 572 -20.84 -15.64 -3.66
CA THR A 572 -20.36 -16.72 -4.56
C THR A 572 -19.19 -17.52 -3.96
N ASP A 573 -18.51 -16.99 -2.93
CA ASP A 573 -17.62 -17.74 -2.03
C ASP A 573 -18.36 -18.13 -0.74
N ASP A 574 -18.25 -19.39 -0.32
CA ASP A 574 -19.00 -19.93 0.83
C ASP A 574 -18.57 -19.29 2.17
N THR A 575 -17.30 -18.90 2.30
CA THR A 575 -16.77 -18.30 3.53
C THR A 575 -17.18 -16.82 3.63
N ALA A 576 -17.08 -16.09 2.52
CA ALA A 576 -17.60 -14.73 2.39
C ALA A 576 -19.12 -14.68 2.66
N ALA A 577 -19.88 -15.62 2.07
CA ALA A 577 -21.30 -15.77 2.35
C ALA A 577 -21.57 -16.01 3.84
N LYS A 578 -20.79 -16.86 4.51
CA LYS A 578 -20.94 -17.10 5.95
C LYS A 578 -20.73 -15.83 6.79
N ILE A 579 -19.74 -15.01 6.44
CA ILE A 579 -19.45 -13.74 7.12
C ILE A 579 -20.65 -12.79 7.00
N LEU A 580 -21.11 -12.57 5.77
CA LEU A 580 -22.20 -11.62 5.48
C LEU A 580 -23.56 -12.12 5.99
N ASP A 581 -23.87 -13.41 5.84
CA ASP A 581 -25.12 -14.00 6.34
C ASP A 581 -25.18 -13.90 7.88
N ALA A 582 -24.07 -14.18 8.57
CA ALA A 582 -23.99 -14.08 10.03
C ALA A 582 -24.12 -12.63 10.52
N GLN A 583 -23.45 -11.70 9.85
CA GLN A 583 -23.56 -10.28 10.18
C GLN A 583 -24.96 -9.75 9.90
N SER A 584 -25.58 -10.12 8.77
CA SER A 584 -26.95 -9.74 8.45
C SER A 584 -27.93 -10.22 9.50
N ALA A 585 -27.78 -11.46 9.99
CA ALA A 585 -28.58 -11.99 11.08
C ALA A 585 -28.37 -11.22 12.40
N SER A 586 -27.12 -10.83 12.71
CA SER A 586 -26.78 -10.01 13.88
C SER A 586 -27.42 -8.62 13.81
N VAL A 587 -27.32 -7.94 12.67
CA VAL A 587 -27.90 -6.61 12.43
C VAL A 587 -29.43 -6.65 12.44
N GLN A 588 -30.05 -7.63 11.78
CA GLN A 588 -31.51 -7.83 11.87
C GLN A 588 -31.94 -8.05 13.33
N SER A 589 -31.15 -8.80 14.09
CA SER A 589 -31.40 -9.00 15.53
C SER A 589 -31.30 -7.72 16.33
N ALA A 590 -30.32 -6.87 16.04
CA ALA A 590 -30.13 -5.58 16.67
C ALA A 590 -31.31 -4.63 16.39
N TYR A 591 -31.81 -4.58 15.15
CA TYR A 591 -32.99 -3.79 14.82
C TYR A 591 -34.25 -4.25 15.56
N ILE A 592 -34.51 -5.56 15.59
CA ILE A 592 -35.66 -6.12 16.32
C ILE A 592 -35.54 -5.82 17.83
N ASN A 593 -34.32 -5.90 18.39
CA ASN A 593 -34.03 -5.54 19.77
C ASN A 593 -34.26 -4.04 20.03
N GLU A 594 -33.83 -3.15 19.15
CA GLU A 594 -34.03 -1.72 19.30
C GLU A 594 -35.52 -1.35 19.26
N TYR A 595 -36.26 -1.96 18.35
CA TYR A 595 -37.71 -1.88 18.33
C TYR A 595 -38.30 -2.34 19.68
N ALA A 596 -37.94 -3.53 20.17
CA ALA A 596 -38.42 -4.03 21.45
C ALA A 596 -38.08 -3.10 22.63
N ASN A 597 -36.83 -2.61 22.68
CA ASN A 597 -36.35 -1.64 23.65
C ASN A 597 -37.19 -0.35 23.63
N SER A 598 -37.52 0.17 22.45
CA SER A 598 -38.30 1.41 22.32
C SER A 598 -39.71 1.25 22.91
N VAL A 599 -40.33 0.08 22.73
CA VAL A 599 -41.64 -0.27 23.31
C VAL A 599 -41.55 -0.44 24.81
N ILE A 600 -40.55 -1.18 25.30
CA ILE A 600 -40.36 -1.45 26.73
C ILE A 600 -40.05 -0.15 27.48
N ASN A 601 -39.11 0.65 26.98
CA ASN A 601 -38.69 1.90 27.62
C ASN A 601 -39.79 2.97 27.62
N SER A 602 -40.71 2.93 26.65
CA SER A 602 -41.88 3.80 26.63
C SER A 602 -43.05 3.29 27.47
N GLY A 603 -42.96 2.09 28.05
CA GLY A 603 -44.06 1.44 28.76
C GLY A 603 -45.24 1.09 27.83
N GLY A 604 -44.95 0.80 26.56
CA GLY A 604 -45.96 0.47 25.55
C GLY A 604 -46.68 1.68 24.95
N GLN A 605 -46.07 2.87 24.96
CA GLN A 605 -46.68 4.10 24.41
C GLN A 605 -46.12 4.50 23.03
N PHE A 606 -44.93 4.02 22.68
CA PHE A 606 -44.22 4.36 21.47
C PHE A 606 -43.39 3.16 20.98
N ALA A 607 -43.18 3.07 19.67
CA ALA A 607 -42.22 2.15 19.08
C ALA A 607 -41.44 2.83 17.96
N ASP A 608 -40.17 2.47 17.79
CA ASP A 608 -39.38 2.88 16.63
C ASP A 608 -39.71 2.00 15.42
N SER A 609 -40.64 2.46 14.59
CA SER A 609 -41.03 1.77 13.35
C SER A 609 -39.87 1.65 12.36
N HIS A 610 -38.93 2.58 12.35
CA HIS A 610 -37.82 2.58 11.39
C HIS A 610 -36.86 1.41 11.62
N ALA A 611 -36.72 0.93 12.85
CA ALA A 611 -35.95 -0.27 13.15
C ALA A 611 -36.58 -1.50 12.49
N MET A 612 -37.92 -1.64 12.55
CA MET A 612 -38.64 -2.73 11.88
C MET A 612 -38.60 -2.61 10.35
N GLU A 613 -38.71 -1.39 9.79
CA GLU A 613 -38.51 -1.16 8.37
C GLU A 613 -37.11 -1.59 7.89
N ALA A 614 -36.07 -1.20 8.64
CA ALA A 614 -34.68 -1.56 8.32
C ALA A 614 -34.44 -3.08 8.43
N ALA A 615 -35.03 -3.74 9.43
CA ALA A 615 -34.97 -5.19 9.57
C ALA A 615 -35.63 -5.91 8.38
N GLY A 616 -36.82 -5.47 7.95
CA GLY A 616 -37.53 -6.07 6.82
C GLY A 616 -36.79 -5.87 5.50
N ARG A 617 -36.24 -4.66 5.29
CA ARG A 617 -35.39 -4.36 4.14
C ARG A 617 -34.13 -5.22 4.11
N LEU A 618 -33.41 -5.32 5.22
CA LEU A 618 -32.18 -6.12 5.30
C LEU A 618 -32.50 -7.60 5.05
N LYS A 619 -33.63 -8.11 5.54
CA LYS A 619 -34.09 -9.46 5.19
C LYS A 619 -34.22 -9.64 3.68
N GLY A 620 -34.86 -8.69 3.00
CA GLY A 620 -34.99 -8.72 1.54
C GLY A 620 -33.65 -8.72 0.84
N ILE A 621 -32.74 -7.83 1.27
CA ILE A 621 -31.39 -7.70 0.72
C ILE A 621 -30.61 -9.03 0.86
N SER A 622 -30.64 -9.64 2.05
CA SER A 622 -29.97 -10.91 2.31
C SER A 622 -30.58 -12.06 1.51
N ASP A 623 -31.91 -12.17 1.44
CA ASP A 623 -32.60 -13.26 0.75
C ASP A 623 -32.38 -13.19 -0.78
N GLU A 624 -32.48 -11.99 -1.38
CA GLU A 624 -32.20 -11.79 -2.82
C GLU A 624 -30.71 -11.94 -3.14
N GLY A 625 -29.82 -11.42 -2.30
CA GLY A 625 -28.38 -11.57 -2.49
C GLY A 625 -27.96 -13.05 -2.42
N ALA A 626 -28.46 -13.79 -1.43
CA ALA A 626 -28.21 -15.23 -1.32
C ALA A 626 -28.78 -16.01 -2.50
N PHE A 627 -29.99 -15.66 -2.97
CA PHE A 627 -30.58 -16.24 -4.17
C PHE A 627 -29.74 -15.96 -5.41
N MET A 628 -29.26 -14.72 -5.58
CA MET A 628 -28.39 -14.34 -6.70
C MET A 628 -27.10 -15.15 -6.70
N ALA A 629 -26.43 -15.27 -5.56
CA ALA A 629 -25.20 -16.05 -5.41
C ALA A 629 -25.38 -17.53 -5.78
N VAL A 630 -26.45 -18.16 -5.29
CA VAL A 630 -26.70 -19.59 -5.56
C VAL A 630 -27.12 -19.82 -7.02
N SER A 631 -27.81 -18.86 -7.63
CA SER A 631 -28.23 -18.93 -9.04
C SER A 631 -27.06 -18.98 -10.01
N ASP A 632 -25.84 -18.61 -9.57
CA ASP A 632 -24.59 -18.79 -10.32
C ASP A 632 -24.32 -20.27 -10.66
N THR A 633 -24.72 -21.19 -9.77
CA THR A 633 -24.43 -22.63 -9.91
C THR A 633 -25.68 -23.51 -10.03
N GLU A 634 -26.85 -23.04 -9.62
CA GLU A 634 -28.13 -23.75 -9.72
C GLU A 634 -29.11 -22.99 -10.64
N SER A 635 -29.34 -23.57 -11.82
CA SER A 635 -30.22 -22.99 -12.85
C SER A 635 -31.72 -23.07 -12.53
N ASP A 636 -32.15 -23.98 -11.66
CA ASP A 636 -33.55 -24.09 -11.24
C ASP A 636 -33.82 -23.06 -10.14
N ALA A 637 -34.57 -22.01 -10.47
CA ALA A 637 -34.84 -20.91 -9.55
C ALA A 637 -35.51 -21.33 -8.23
N THR A 638 -36.31 -22.41 -8.23
CA THR A 638 -36.94 -22.88 -6.98
C THR A 638 -35.90 -23.58 -6.10
N LYS A 639 -35.04 -24.40 -6.69
CA LYS A 639 -33.94 -25.04 -5.97
C LYS A 639 -32.91 -24.01 -5.48
N ALA A 640 -32.61 -23.00 -6.28
CA ALA A 640 -31.68 -21.94 -5.90
C ALA A 640 -32.20 -21.14 -4.69
N ARG A 641 -33.49 -20.76 -4.67
CA ARG A 641 -34.12 -20.14 -3.48
C ARG A 641 -34.04 -21.02 -2.24
N GLN A 642 -34.34 -22.30 -2.43
CA GLN A 642 -34.28 -23.28 -1.34
C GLN A 642 -32.87 -23.47 -0.80
N ALA A 643 -31.88 -23.58 -1.68
CA ALA A 643 -30.48 -23.72 -1.30
C ALA A 643 -29.90 -22.45 -0.67
N ALA A 644 -30.32 -21.27 -1.12
CA ALA A 644 -30.01 -19.99 -0.48
C ALA A 644 -30.54 -19.92 0.96
N TRP A 645 -31.82 -20.28 1.16
CA TRP A 645 -32.41 -20.38 2.50
C TRP A 645 -31.67 -21.43 3.36
N ASP A 646 -31.40 -22.62 2.81
CA ASP A 646 -30.69 -23.69 3.52
C ASP A 646 -29.26 -23.24 3.92
N ARG A 647 -28.60 -22.40 3.09
CA ARG A 647 -27.29 -21.81 3.39
C ARG A 647 -27.38 -20.84 4.56
N MET A 648 -28.27 -19.85 4.49
CA MET A 648 -28.46 -18.87 5.56
C MET A 648 -28.84 -19.56 6.88
N ALA A 649 -29.68 -20.59 6.84
CA ALA A 649 -30.03 -21.40 8.01
C ALA A 649 -28.83 -22.10 8.65
N ARG A 650 -27.93 -22.68 7.84
CA ARG A 650 -26.68 -23.29 8.34
C ARG A 650 -25.72 -22.23 8.89
N ASN A 651 -25.58 -21.09 8.22
CA ASN A 651 -24.69 -20.02 8.63
C ASN A 651 -25.14 -19.38 9.95
N TYR A 652 -26.44 -19.16 10.11
CA TYR A 652 -27.04 -18.77 11.38
C TYR A 652 -26.70 -19.76 12.50
N ASP A 653 -26.93 -21.06 12.30
CA ASP A 653 -26.64 -22.07 13.33
C ASP A 653 -25.16 -22.13 13.71
N ALA A 654 -24.27 -21.91 12.74
CA ALA A 654 -22.83 -21.90 12.94
C ALA A 654 -22.32 -20.63 13.65
N ALA A 655 -23.08 -19.53 13.59
CA ALA A 655 -22.71 -18.23 14.13
C ALA A 655 -23.61 -17.79 15.30
N LYS A 656 -24.62 -18.56 15.72
CA LYS A 656 -25.60 -18.15 16.75
C LYS A 656 -24.98 -17.72 18.09
N ASP A 657 -23.81 -18.25 18.44
CA ASP A 657 -23.07 -17.85 19.65
C ASP A 657 -22.30 -16.52 19.46
N LEU A 658 -22.12 -16.07 18.20
CA LEU A 658 -21.54 -14.79 17.78
C LEU A 658 -22.60 -13.73 17.42
N VAL A 659 -23.83 -14.15 17.08
CA VAL A 659 -24.99 -13.31 16.67
C VAL A 659 -25.52 -12.39 17.81
N GLY A 660 -24.82 -12.32 18.94
CA GLY A 660 -25.26 -11.63 20.15
C GLY A 660 -24.66 -10.24 20.44
N ALA A 661 -23.82 -9.67 19.57
CA ALA A 661 -23.24 -8.35 19.85
C ALA A 661 -22.91 -7.57 18.57
N VAL A 662 -23.84 -6.72 18.12
CA VAL A 662 -23.47 -5.50 17.38
C VAL A 662 -22.89 -4.51 18.42
N PRO A 663 -21.70 -3.93 18.19
CA PRO A 663 -21.13 -2.95 19.12
C PRO A 663 -22.14 -1.87 19.51
N TYR A 664 -22.14 -1.47 20.78
CA TYR A 664 -22.97 -0.39 21.33
C TYR A 664 -24.49 -0.61 21.39
N VAL A 665 -25.02 -1.74 20.89
CA VAL A 665 -26.45 -2.08 20.97
C VAL A 665 -26.77 -2.85 22.27
N ASN A 666 -27.62 -2.29 23.13
CA ASN A 666 -28.11 -2.97 24.35
C ASN A 666 -29.20 -4.01 24.02
N THR A 667 -29.09 -5.21 24.59
CA THR A 667 -30.06 -6.29 24.39
C THR A 667 -31.19 -6.27 25.42
N ALA A 668 -32.44 -6.12 24.98
CA ALA A 668 -33.64 -6.29 25.82
C ALA A 668 -34.28 -7.68 25.69
N LEU A 669 -34.07 -8.35 24.56
CA LEU A 669 -34.63 -9.66 24.29
C LEU A 669 -33.71 -10.76 24.83
N SER A 670 -34.14 -11.49 25.86
CA SER A 670 -33.58 -12.80 26.19
C SER A 670 -34.36 -13.87 25.43
N VAL A 671 -34.16 -13.93 24.11
CA VAL A 671 -34.94 -14.81 23.21
C VAL A 671 -34.17 -16.09 22.91
N GLU A 672 -34.87 -17.23 22.89
CA GLU A 672 -34.31 -18.50 22.44
C GLU A 672 -33.79 -18.36 21.00
N ALA A 673 -32.56 -18.84 20.76
CA ALA A 673 -31.93 -18.78 19.43
C ALA A 673 -32.80 -19.36 18.30
N THR A 674 -33.70 -20.32 18.61
CA THR A 674 -34.65 -20.94 17.69
C THR A 674 -35.75 -19.97 17.24
N LEU A 675 -36.35 -19.21 18.16
CA LEU A 675 -37.36 -18.19 17.85
C LEU A 675 -36.76 -17.07 17.01
N MET A 676 -35.52 -16.68 17.34
CA MET A 676 -34.81 -15.65 16.61
C MET A 676 -34.38 -16.10 15.21
N LYS A 677 -34.02 -17.37 15.05
CA LYS A 677 -33.77 -17.97 13.73
C LYS A 677 -34.99 -17.88 12.83
N ASP A 678 -36.16 -18.25 13.35
CA ASP A 678 -37.42 -18.15 12.63
C ASP A 678 -37.80 -16.69 12.36
N ALA A 679 -37.46 -15.77 13.27
CA ALA A 679 -37.64 -14.32 13.08
C ALA A 679 -36.87 -13.78 11.88
N ILE A 680 -35.62 -14.19 11.72
CA ILE A 680 -34.70 -13.69 10.69
C ILE A 680 -34.94 -14.38 9.34
N LEU A 681 -35.01 -15.70 9.34
CA LEU A 681 -35.07 -16.48 8.10
C LEU A 681 -36.50 -16.63 7.58
N GLY A 682 -37.48 -16.71 8.47
CA GLY A 682 -38.84 -17.09 8.11
C GLY A 682 -38.94 -18.53 7.55
N PRO A 683 -40.12 -18.91 7.02
CA PRO A 683 -40.34 -20.25 6.50
C PRO A 683 -39.47 -20.52 5.26
N ARG A 684 -39.04 -21.78 5.11
CA ARG A 684 -38.33 -22.22 3.91
C ARG A 684 -39.23 -22.05 2.66
N PRO A 685 -38.73 -21.42 1.58
CA PRO A 685 -39.53 -21.17 0.39
C PRO A 685 -39.93 -22.45 -0.35
N ASP A 686 -41.16 -22.50 -0.83
CA ASP A 686 -41.72 -23.61 -1.60
C ASP A 686 -41.69 -23.38 -3.12
N SER A 687 -41.47 -22.15 -3.56
CA SER A 687 -41.41 -21.74 -4.96
C SER A 687 -40.35 -20.65 -5.23
N ALA A 688 -40.02 -20.46 -6.51
CA ALA A 688 -39.11 -19.39 -6.96
C ALA A 688 -39.72 -17.98 -6.86
N VAL A 689 -41.05 -17.86 -6.79
CA VAL A 689 -41.74 -16.57 -6.86
C VAL A 689 -41.99 -16.06 -5.43
N PRO A 690 -41.41 -14.90 -5.04
CA PRO A 690 -41.45 -14.42 -3.66
C PRO A 690 -42.86 -14.29 -3.08
N GLY A 691 -43.83 -13.84 -3.90
CA GLY A 691 -45.24 -13.65 -3.50
C GLY A 691 -46.02 -14.91 -3.12
N HIS A 692 -45.44 -16.11 -3.30
CA HIS A 692 -46.04 -17.37 -2.85
C HIS A 692 -45.49 -17.87 -1.50
N THR A 693 -44.37 -17.32 -1.03
CA THR A 693 -43.85 -17.51 0.32
C THR A 693 -44.52 -16.47 1.24
N PRO A 694 -45.03 -16.81 2.43
CA PRO A 694 -45.66 -15.82 3.31
C PRO A 694 -44.68 -14.70 3.66
N ILE A 695 -44.96 -13.49 3.17
CA ILE A 695 -44.17 -12.25 3.42
C ILE A 695 -44.70 -11.55 4.67
N GLU A 696 -44.95 -12.34 5.71
CA GLU A 696 -45.47 -11.88 7.01
C GLU A 696 -44.39 -12.06 8.07
N SER A 697 -44.34 -11.15 9.05
CA SER A 697 -43.55 -11.28 10.25
C SER A 697 -43.76 -12.67 10.83
N SER A 698 -42.65 -13.40 11.00
CA SER A 698 -42.75 -14.83 11.29
C SER A 698 -43.46 -15.06 12.62
N LEU A 699 -43.97 -16.28 12.78
CA LEU A 699 -44.55 -16.67 14.06
C LEU A 699 -43.50 -16.51 15.17
N GLY A 700 -42.25 -16.92 14.92
CA GLY A 700 -41.08 -16.71 15.79
C GLY A 700 -40.89 -15.26 16.23
N MET A 701 -40.88 -14.31 15.30
CA MET A 701 -40.69 -12.89 15.62
C MET A 701 -41.80 -12.37 16.54
N ARG A 702 -43.06 -12.62 16.18
CA ARG A 702 -44.22 -12.18 16.96
C ARG A 702 -44.23 -12.82 18.35
N SER A 703 -43.87 -14.10 18.46
CA SER A 703 -43.75 -14.82 19.74
C SER A 703 -42.64 -14.27 20.63
N ALA A 704 -41.48 -13.98 20.07
CA ALA A 704 -40.35 -13.39 20.78
C ALA A 704 -40.69 -12.01 21.35
N LEU A 705 -41.28 -11.14 20.53
CA LEU A 705 -41.70 -9.81 20.94
C LEU A 705 -42.85 -9.85 21.96
N ALA A 706 -43.84 -10.72 21.77
CA ALA A 706 -44.91 -10.91 22.74
C ALA A 706 -44.37 -11.38 24.10
N SER A 707 -43.40 -12.32 24.12
CA SER A 707 -42.75 -12.76 25.36
C SER A 707 -42.10 -11.58 26.10
N ALA A 708 -41.35 -10.75 25.39
CA ALA A 708 -40.68 -9.58 25.98
C ALA A 708 -41.66 -8.51 26.47
N PHE A 709 -42.73 -8.25 25.73
CA PHE A 709 -43.77 -7.30 26.11
C PHE A 709 -44.59 -7.79 27.31
N ILE A 710 -44.94 -9.09 27.35
CA ILE A 710 -45.59 -9.73 28.48
C ILE A 710 -44.73 -9.63 29.76
N ALA A 711 -43.43 -9.92 29.65
CA ALA A 711 -42.50 -9.82 30.78
C ALA A 711 -42.43 -8.39 31.37
N ASN A 712 -42.75 -7.37 30.56
CA ASN A 712 -42.83 -5.97 30.97
C ASN A 712 -44.27 -5.47 31.19
N ASN A 713 -45.25 -6.38 31.27
CA ASN A 713 -46.67 -6.08 31.50
C ASN A 713 -47.28 -5.12 30.48
N ILE A 714 -46.87 -5.27 29.21
CA ILE A 714 -47.37 -4.50 28.07
C ILE A 714 -48.43 -5.35 27.33
N GLY A 715 -49.62 -4.79 27.14
CA GLY A 715 -50.75 -5.42 26.46
C GLY A 715 -51.97 -5.65 27.36
N ASN A 716 -53.01 -6.29 26.80
CA ASN A 716 -54.24 -6.57 27.53
C ASN A 716 -54.07 -7.75 28.49
N GLN A 717 -54.42 -7.59 29.76
CA GLN A 717 -54.25 -8.61 30.80
C GLN A 717 -54.86 -9.98 30.46
N LEU A 718 -56.02 -10.03 29.81
CA LEU A 718 -56.67 -11.29 29.43
C LEU A 718 -55.90 -12.03 28.33
N ASP A 719 -55.29 -11.29 27.41
CA ASP A 719 -54.48 -11.88 26.33
C ASP A 719 -53.09 -12.29 26.84
N ILE A 720 -52.53 -11.53 27.79
CA ILE A 720 -51.33 -11.92 28.53
C ILE A 720 -51.58 -13.27 29.23
N GLU A 721 -52.64 -13.39 30.03
CA GLU A 721 -52.99 -14.63 30.73
C GLU A 721 -53.16 -15.83 29.76
N ARG A 722 -53.79 -15.60 28.60
CA ARG A 722 -53.93 -16.64 27.56
C ARG A 722 -52.58 -17.08 26.99
N LEU A 723 -51.70 -16.14 26.65
CA LEU A 723 -50.40 -16.43 26.06
C LEU A 723 -49.42 -17.05 27.05
N THR A 724 -49.46 -16.64 28.33
CA THR A 724 -48.66 -17.29 29.39
C THR A 724 -49.01 -18.77 29.59
N GLY A 725 -50.20 -19.21 29.15
CA GLY A 725 -50.54 -20.64 29.11
C GLY A 725 -49.72 -21.48 28.14
N PHE A 726 -48.94 -20.83 27.27
CA PHE A 726 -48.01 -21.46 26.33
C PHE A 726 -46.53 -21.32 26.74
N ASP A 727 -46.24 -20.74 27.91
CA ASP A 727 -44.93 -20.88 28.57
C ASP A 727 -44.90 -22.22 29.32
N ILE A 728 -44.65 -23.30 28.57
CA ILE A 728 -44.69 -24.68 29.06
C ILE A 728 -43.48 -24.94 29.97
N ASN A 729 -42.35 -24.30 29.67
CA ASN A 729 -41.08 -24.49 30.37
C ASN A 729 -40.93 -23.61 31.62
N HIS A 730 -41.82 -22.64 31.81
CA HIS A 730 -41.79 -21.65 32.89
C HIS A 730 -40.50 -20.83 32.93
N ASP A 731 -39.96 -20.52 31.74
CA ASP A 731 -38.76 -19.71 31.56
C ASP A 731 -39.07 -18.27 31.15
N GLY A 732 -40.35 -17.91 31.08
CA GLY A 732 -40.83 -16.60 30.68
C GLY A 732 -40.86 -16.40 29.16
N GLN A 733 -40.60 -17.44 28.38
CA GLN A 733 -40.76 -17.44 26.92
C GLN A 733 -42.01 -18.21 26.52
N ILE A 734 -42.67 -17.73 25.48
CA ILE A 734 -43.85 -18.38 24.94
C ILE A 734 -43.40 -19.45 23.93
N ASP A 735 -43.68 -20.72 24.21
CA ASP A 735 -43.31 -21.85 23.34
C ASP A 735 -44.25 -21.93 22.11
N ILE A 736 -43.67 -22.02 20.91
CA ILE A 736 -44.45 -22.23 19.68
C ILE A 736 -44.82 -23.74 19.56
N PRO A 737 -46.11 -24.09 19.50
CA PRO A 737 -46.51 -25.48 19.29
C PRO A 737 -46.02 -26.03 17.93
N PRO A 738 -45.66 -27.33 17.85
CA PRO A 738 -45.06 -27.92 16.65
C PRO A 738 -45.97 -27.83 15.42
N GLU A 739 -45.35 -27.71 14.24
CA GLU A 739 -46.02 -27.61 12.95
C GLU A 739 -46.71 -28.94 12.56
N SER A 740 -47.97 -29.08 12.97
CA SER A 740 -48.86 -30.18 12.58
C SER A 740 -50.23 -29.66 12.17
N LEU A 741 -50.69 -30.02 10.97
CA LEU A 741 -51.98 -29.61 10.40
C LEU A 741 -53.21 -30.05 11.21
N THR A 742 -53.03 -30.92 12.21
CA THR A 742 -54.10 -31.46 13.06
C THR A 742 -53.99 -31.04 14.54
N ASP A 743 -52.98 -30.26 14.91
CA ASP A 743 -52.79 -29.84 16.30
C ASP A 743 -53.64 -28.61 16.63
N ARG A 744 -54.70 -28.82 17.42
CA ARG A 744 -55.55 -27.74 17.92
C ARG A 744 -54.77 -26.72 18.74
N ASN A 745 -53.71 -27.14 19.43
CA ASN A 745 -52.91 -26.24 20.25
C ASN A 745 -52.18 -25.19 19.41
N ARG A 746 -51.72 -25.53 18.20
CA ARG A 746 -51.10 -24.55 17.29
C ARG A 746 -52.10 -23.53 16.76
N VAL A 747 -53.32 -23.98 16.43
CA VAL A 747 -54.40 -23.09 16.00
C VAL A 747 -54.81 -22.14 17.13
N ASP A 748 -54.98 -22.67 18.34
CA ASP A 748 -55.33 -21.88 19.53
C ASP A 748 -54.22 -20.87 19.87
N TYR A 749 -52.96 -21.28 19.73
CA TYR A 749 -51.79 -20.42 19.90
C TYR A 749 -51.77 -19.24 18.93
N VAL A 750 -51.86 -19.51 17.62
CA VAL A 750 -51.85 -18.47 16.59
C VAL A 750 -53.01 -17.49 16.80
N ASN A 751 -54.20 -18.00 17.17
CA ASN A 751 -55.34 -17.16 17.50
C ASN A 751 -55.09 -16.28 18.74
N ALA A 752 -54.48 -16.84 19.80
CA ALA A 752 -54.14 -16.07 21.00
C ALA A 752 -53.13 -14.96 20.69
N LEU A 753 -52.10 -15.26 19.89
CA LEU A 753 -51.07 -14.30 19.50
C LEU A 753 -51.64 -13.18 18.62
N ASN A 754 -52.49 -13.52 17.65
CA ASN A 754 -53.18 -12.54 16.81
C ASN A 754 -54.09 -11.63 17.64
N ASN A 755 -54.83 -12.19 18.61
CA ASN A 755 -55.67 -11.41 19.51
C ASN A 755 -54.83 -10.44 20.34
N TYR A 756 -53.71 -10.90 20.92
CA TYR A 756 -52.80 -10.07 21.69
C TYR A 756 -52.34 -8.85 20.89
N PHE A 757 -51.78 -9.03 19.70
CA PHE A 757 -51.31 -7.90 18.88
C PHE A 757 -52.46 -7.03 18.34
N SER A 758 -53.67 -7.58 18.15
CA SER A 758 -54.84 -6.78 17.73
C SER A 758 -55.38 -5.85 18.82
N HIS A 759 -55.09 -6.15 20.09
CA HIS A 759 -55.54 -5.38 21.26
C HIS A 759 -54.44 -4.51 21.89
N VAL A 760 -53.20 -4.63 21.40
CA VAL A 760 -52.09 -3.71 21.74
C VAL A 760 -52.26 -2.41 20.94
N ASP A 761 -51.67 -1.31 21.41
CA ASP A 761 -51.71 -0.03 20.71
C ASP A 761 -51.16 -0.14 19.28
N ARG A 762 -51.78 0.56 18.33
CA ARG A 762 -51.34 0.55 16.93
C ARG A 762 -49.93 1.05 16.74
N ALA A 763 -49.44 1.95 17.61
CA ALA A 763 -48.04 2.37 17.63
C ALA A 763 -47.06 1.19 17.80
N ILE A 764 -47.51 0.05 18.32
CA ILE A 764 -46.73 -1.18 18.49
C ILE A 764 -47.15 -2.24 17.44
N SER A 765 -48.41 -2.32 17.03
CA SER A 765 -48.83 -3.33 16.05
C SER A 765 -48.54 -2.96 14.58
N ASP A 766 -48.55 -1.68 14.23
CA ASP A 766 -48.35 -1.22 12.85
C ASP A 766 -46.92 -1.46 12.32
N PRO A 767 -45.84 -1.34 13.13
CA PRO A 767 -44.47 -1.64 12.71
C PRO A 767 -44.23 -3.05 12.14
N PHE A 768 -45.07 -4.04 12.46
CA PHE A 768 -45.01 -5.36 11.81
C PHE A 768 -45.38 -5.28 10.33
N ALA A 769 -46.37 -4.46 9.98
CA ALA A 769 -46.75 -4.24 8.59
C ALA A 769 -45.68 -3.45 7.82
N ASP A 770 -44.96 -2.56 8.52
CA ASP A 770 -43.84 -1.81 7.95
C ASP A 770 -42.64 -2.72 7.63
N TYR A 771 -42.30 -3.65 8.53
CA TYR A 771 -41.35 -4.74 8.27
C TYR A 771 -41.76 -5.54 7.03
N ASP A 772 -43.00 -6.03 7.00
CA ASP A 772 -43.51 -6.86 5.91
C ASP A 772 -43.51 -6.13 4.57
N LYS A 773 -43.84 -4.83 4.60
CA LYS A 773 -43.82 -3.97 3.43
C LYS A 773 -42.40 -3.74 2.94
N ALA A 774 -41.47 -3.37 3.82
CA ALA A 774 -40.08 -3.15 3.46
C ALA A 774 -39.43 -4.42 2.88
N TYR A 775 -39.75 -5.59 3.45
CA TYR A 775 -39.31 -6.86 2.90
C TYR A 775 -39.91 -7.11 1.50
N ARG A 776 -41.23 -6.95 1.33
CA ARG A 776 -41.90 -7.07 0.01
C ARG A 776 -41.30 -6.14 -1.04
N ASP A 777 -41.03 -4.90 -0.66
CA ASP A 777 -40.57 -3.89 -1.60
C ASP A 777 -39.18 -4.24 -2.17
N VAL A 778 -38.33 -4.97 -1.43
CA VAL A 778 -37.03 -5.44 -1.93
C VAL A 778 -37.16 -6.61 -2.93
N LEU A 779 -38.19 -7.44 -2.77
CA LEU A 779 -38.42 -8.64 -3.60
C LEU A 779 -39.02 -8.33 -4.99
N HIS A 780 -39.33 -7.07 -5.28
CA HIS A 780 -40.08 -6.61 -6.45
C HIS A 780 -39.38 -5.45 -7.15
#